data_AF-A0A924CET1-F1
#
_entry.id   AF-A0A924CET1-F1
#
_cell.length_a   1.000
_cell.length_b   1.000
_cell.length_c   1.000
_cell.angle_alpha   90.00
_cell.angle_beta   90.00
_cell.angle_gamma   90.00
#
_symmetry.space_group_name_H-M   'P 1'
#
loop_
_entity.id
_entity.type
_entity.pdbx_description
1 polymer ?
#
loop_
_entity_poly.entity_id
_entity_poly.type
_entity_poly.pdbx_seq_one_letter_code
_entity_poly.pdbx_strand_id
1 'polypeptide(L)'
;MPLSGRKGTGANVWVQNGALWIYLAHNGAYDEEGRLLKLGCIRIVPINIYLGANGFKQELDLATGAINISQPGLKISLWFAGETLIYEFNADKPLAVNVAYANWRDKPRDSVRLDMFRFAKLTADSIKPDNKCVFWFHRNSDAGIDILKIAKQQGIPSEAVHDITSKRVFGGAMALNTAVGLPVVDYVQWQNWKGKAWIFTTSESKQHIMTVHLAGGLNEDPKKWVQQAKTLLSPVVRKQVKRDELERWKQFWSRSHVNININKPTNDTAFIIGRNYQLFRYMLACNRDGELPLLFNGGIFTVDNMPGRISGNNNDELPIYQEGETTPDFRRWMFCSFMSQNQRWLGWPAIANGDIDLLSPSLSFYRDREITAAARAKTNGAIGVVYPEPLDVWGLCSSGVAPRPDGLTNAQHLTYHFSMMLEHAWMALQAHDQLGIFIKKDLQWIKGTILFYDSYYRKQHKSRTGKELNDSGKLVIYPACGLELAVGATNPIEVVSGLTRITAALIALPEINSETRKTLQRIQSSLPALPTGIRDGKESLLPAVTWEKEYNVWEPIEMYAYWPYRMVGITKPSTISLARNTWLTIPAARAKFCKQDYSWMANVINMAALGWTDSAKQRVIYKMSNLSAPQARFPAFLVRDTIGYLITTGVVQELLVYKRCLWLQILMVMEKFTYYPPGQKSGMLILNYMLHSKLLLKQLCVMEKFFH
;
A
#
# COMPACT_ATOMS: atom_id res chain seq x y z
N MET A 1 -2.62 -0.55 -18.80
CA MET A 1 -2.16 0.59 -17.98
C MET A 1 -3.20 0.87 -16.91
N PRO A 2 -2.83 1.04 -15.64
CA PRO A 2 -3.68 1.62 -14.62
C PRO A 2 -4.10 3.04 -15.01
N LEU A 3 -5.35 3.38 -14.74
CA LEU A 3 -5.90 4.73 -14.85
C LEU A 3 -6.48 5.08 -13.48
N SER A 4 -5.84 6.02 -12.78
CA SER A 4 -6.20 6.39 -11.41
C SER A 4 -7.25 7.50 -11.39
N GLY A 5 -8.32 7.30 -10.62
CA GLY A 5 -9.28 8.33 -10.26
C GLY A 5 -9.01 8.89 -8.85
N ARG A 6 -10.08 9.04 -8.07
CA ARG A 6 -10.05 9.49 -6.66
C ARG A 6 -11.03 8.67 -5.82
N LYS A 7 -10.91 8.71 -4.49
CA LYS A 7 -11.76 8.00 -3.52
C LYS A 7 -11.83 6.49 -3.72
N GLY A 8 -10.77 5.92 -4.27
CA GLY A 8 -10.66 4.49 -4.54
C GLY A 8 -11.10 4.09 -5.95
N THR A 9 -11.46 5.01 -6.85
CA THR A 9 -11.83 4.67 -8.24
C THR A 9 -10.62 4.51 -9.15
N GLY A 10 -10.72 3.59 -10.11
CA GLY A 10 -9.75 3.45 -11.17
C GLY A 10 -10.13 2.40 -12.20
N ALA A 11 -9.26 2.21 -13.18
CA ALA A 11 -9.46 1.19 -14.20
C ALA A 11 -8.15 0.58 -14.72
N ASN A 12 -8.21 -0.66 -15.22
CA ASN A 12 -7.16 -1.23 -16.07
C ASN A 12 -7.55 -1.01 -17.53
N VAL A 13 -6.73 -0.28 -18.29
CA VAL A 13 -6.99 0.11 -19.69
C VAL A 13 -5.96 -0.51 -20.64
N TRP A 14 -6.37 -1.25 -21.66
CA TRP A 14 -5.45 -1.78 -22.69
C TRP A 14 -6.13 -1.97 -24.04
N VAL A 15 -5.34 -2.02 -25.10
CA VAL A 15 -5.81 -2.41 -26.43
C VAL A 15 -5.39 -3.84 -26.74
N GLN A 16 -6.33 -4.64 -27.24
CA GLN A 16 -6.12 -6.02 -27.63
C GLN A 16 -7.16 -6.43 -28.68
N ASN A 17 -6.70 -7.10 -29.73
CA ASN A 17 -7.54 -7.66 -30.79
C ASN A 17 -8.51 -6.64 -31.41
N GLY A 18 -8.00 -5.47 -31.81
CA GLY A 18 -8.80 -4.42 -32.44
C GLY A 18 -9.70 -3.62 -31.50
N ALA A 19 -9.70 -3.91 -30.19
CA ALA A 19 -10.61 -3.34 -29.22
C ALA A 19 -9.87 -2.66 -28.06
N LEU A 20 -10.47 -1.61 -27.50
CA LEU A 20 -10.10 -1.02 -26.23
C LEU A 20 -10.87 -1.72 -25.10
N TRP A 21 -10.15 -2.14 -24.07
CA TRP A 21 -10.66 -2.84 -22.90
C TRP A 21 -10.42 -2.02 -21.64
N ILE A 22 -11.42 -2.01 -20.77
CA ILE A 22 -11.43 -1.24 -19.53
C ILE A 22 -12.04 -2.10 -18.42
N TYR A 23 -11.23 -2.58 -17.46
CA TYR A 23 -11.77 -3.16 -16.23
C TYR A 23 -11.96 -2.09 -15.18
N LEU A 24 -13.21 -1.92 -14.73
CA LEU A 24 -13.62 -0.90 -13.78
C LEU A 24 -13.44 -1.40 -12.35
N ALA A 25 -13.01 -0.52 -11.45
CA ALA A 25 -12.79 -0.89 -10.05
C ALA A 25 -13.03 0.29 -9.08
N HIS A 26 -13.41 -0.05 -7.86
CA HIS A 26 -13.56 0.90 -6.75
C HIS A 26 -13.11 0.25 -5.44
N ASN A 27 -12.28 0.92 -4.63
CA ASN A 27 -11.77 0.41 -3.35
C ASN A 27 -12.84 0.33 -2.23
N GLY A 28 -14.11 0.50 -2.60
CA GLY A 28 -15.27 0.42 -1.72
C GLY A 28 -16.23 -0.68 -2.16
N ALA A 29 -15.85 -1.48 -3.17
CA ALA A 29 -16.63 -2.58 -3.72
C ALA A 29 -16.38 -3.88 -2.94
N TYR A 30 -16.55 -3.83 -1.62
CA TYR A 30 -16.49 -5.00 -0.75
C TYR A 30 -17.88 -5.62 -0.67
N ASP A 31 -18.00 -6.90 -1.04
CA ASP A 31 -19.25 -7.64 -0.91
C ASP A 31 -19.55 -8.07 0.53
N GLU A 32 -20.67 -8.77 0.73
CA GLU A 32 -21.13 -9.24 2.03
C GLU A 32 -20.13 -10.14 2.76
N GLU A 33 -19.24 -10.81 2.04
CA GLU A 33 -18.19 -11.70 2.57
C GLU A 33 -16.87 -10.93 2.83
N GLY A 34 -16.86 -9.61 2.66
CA GLY A 34 -15.67 -8.77 2.84
C GLY A 34 -14.66 -8.91 1.69
N ARG A 35 -15.11 -9.27 0.49
CA ARG A 35 -14.26 -9.45 -0.70
C ARG A 35 -14.31 -8.19 -1.58
N LEU A 36 -13.17 -7.56 -1.83
CA LEU A 36 -13.01 -6.52 -2.84
C LEU A 36 -13.17 -7.05 -4.28
N LEU A 37 -14.23 -6.63 -4.97
CA LEU A 37 -14.59 -7.06 -6.33
C LEU A 37 -14.37 -5.96 -7.37
N LYS A 38 -14.23 -6.36 -8.64
CA LYS A 38 -14.28 -5.45 -9.81
C LYS A 38 -15.72 -5.05 -10.12
N LEU A 39 -15.88 -3.94 -10.84
CA LEU A 39 -17.18 -3.39 -11.22
C LEU A 39 -17.65 -3.78 -12.63
N GLY A 40 -16.95 -4.69 -13.29
CA GLY A 40 -17.25 -5.15 -14.66
C GLY A 40 -16.24 -4.65 -15.69
N CYS A 41 -16.57 -4.86 -16.97
CA CYS A 41 -15.71 -4.61 -18.11
C CYS A 41 -16.40 -3.73 -19.15
N ILE A 42 -15.70 -2.74 -19.70
CA ILE A 42 -16.10 -2.04 -20.91
C ILE A 42 -15.21 -2.46 -22.07
N ARG A 43 -15.82 -2.79 -23.20
CA ARG A 43 -15.15 -3.07 -24.48
C ARG A 43 -15.63 -2.08 -25.53
N ILE A 44 -14.70 -1.40 -26.19
CA ILE A 44 -14.98 -0.39 -27.21
C ILE A 44 -14.32 -0.80 -28.52
N VAL A 45 -15.11 -0.85 -29.59
CA VAL A 45 -14.68 -1.23 -30.94
C VAL A 45 -15.16 -0.18 -31.93
N PRO A 46 -14.25 0.68 -32.46
CA PRO A 46 -14.61 1.56 -33.56
C PRO A 46 -14.88 0.72 -34.82
N ILE A 47 -16.01 0.95 -35.49
CA ILE A 47 -16.37 0.23 -36.71
C ILE A 47 -15.41 0.66 -37.83
N ASN A 48 -14.95 -0.30 -38.63
CA ASN A 48 -13.98 -0.11 -39.73
C ASN A 48 -12.57 0.36 -39.32
N ILE A 49 -12.25 0.43 -38.02
CA ILE A 49 -10.89 0.65 -37.53
C ILE A 49 -10.46 -0.49 -36.62
N TYR A 50 -9.34 -1.12 -36.94
CA TYR A 50 -8.68 -2.08 -36.05
C TYR A 50 -7.70 -1.35 -35.13
N LEU A 51 -8.02 -1.23 -33.84
CA LEU A 51 -7.10 -0.64 -32.86
C LEU A 51 -5.87 -1.53 -32.63
N GLY A 52 -4.69 -0.92 -32.58
CA GLY A 52 -3.41 -1.64 -32.43
C GLY A 52 -2.73 -1.92 -33.77
N ALA A 53 -3.21 -1.33 -34.87
CA ALA A 53 -2.57 -1.40 -36.17
C ALA A 53 -1.34 -0.47 -36.27
N ASN A 54 -0.70 -0.42 -37.44
CA ASN A 54 0.47 0.43 -37.68
C ASN A 54 0.19 1.91 -37.32
N GLY A 55 1.13 2.53 -36.61
CA GLY A 55 1.00 3.90 -36.10
C GLY A 55 0.23 4.02 -34.78
N PHE A 56 -0.21 2.91 -34.18
CA PHE A 56 -0.82 2.89 -32.86
C PHE A 56 0.14 3.34 -31.75
N LYS A 57 -0.36 4.17 -30.84
CA LYS A 57 0.29 4.53 -29.57
C LYS A 57 -0.74 4.54 -28.45
N GLN A 58 -0.34 4.08 -27.27
CA GLN A 58 -1.06 4.26 -26.01
C GLN A 58 -0.08 4.80 -24.97
N GLU A 59 -0.38 5.99 -24.45
CA GLU A 59 0.53 6.78 -23.61
C GLU A 59 -0.20 7.20 -22.32
N LEU A 60 0.42 6.95 -21.17
CA LEU A 60 -0.03 7.47 -19.88
C LEU A 60 0.70 8.79 -19.61
N ASP A 61 -0.04 9.89 -19.60
CA ASP A 61 0.45 11.21 -19.21
C ASP A 61 0.26 11.39 -17.71
N LEU A 62 1.37 11.31 -16.97
CA LEU A 62 1.35 11.43 -15.52
C LEU A 62 0.95 12.84 -15.05
N ALA A 63 1.29 13.89 -15.81
CA ALA A 63 1.02 15.26 -15.41
C ALA A 63 -0.48 15.58 -15.42
N THR A 64 -1.23 14.94 -16.31
CA THR A 64 -2.69 15.14 -16.45
C THR A 64 -3.51 13.96 -15.95
N GLY A 65 -2.84 12.85 -15.61
CA GLY A 65 -3.45 11.58 -15.21
C GLY A 65 -4.24 10.87 -16.31
N ALA A 66 -4.07 11.26 -17.57
CA ALA A 66 -4.83 10.76 -18.70
C ALA A 66 -4.10 9.65 -19.46
N ILE A 67 -4.85 8.70 -20.02
CA ILE A 67 -4.36 7.80 -21.06
C ILE A 67 -4.80 8.33 -22.42
N ASN A 68 -3.84 8.60 -23.28
CA ASN A 68 -4.05 9.01 -24.66
C ASN A 68 -3.76 7.83 -25.59
N ILE A 69 -4.69 7.52 -26.47
CA ILE A 69 -4.53 6.52 -27.52
C ILE A 69 -4.60 7.25 -28.87
N SER A 70 -3.65 6.99 -29.75
CA SER A 70 -3.64 7.55 -31.09
C SER A 70 -3.30 6.51 -32.14
N GLN A 71 -3.88 6.67 -33.32
CA GLN A 71 -3.62 5.89 -34.54
C GLN A 71 -3.93 6.82 -35.72
N PRO A 72 -3.41 6.62 -36.95
CA PRO A 72 -3.76 7.46 -38.08
C PRO A 72 -5.28 7.66 -38.22
N GLY A 73 -5.73 8.91 -38.22
CA GLY A 73 -7.14 9.30 -38.30
C GLY A 73 -7.96 9.18 -37.01
N LEU A 74 -7.35 8.82 -35.88
CA LEU A 74 -8.06 8.55 -34.63
C LEU A 74 -7.27 9.00 -33.38
N LYS A 75 -7.94 9.72 -32.48
CA LYS A 75 -7.46 10.06 -31.14
C LYS A 75 -8.51 9.74 -30.09
N ILE A 76 -8.09 9.10 -29.01
CA ILE A 76 -8.91 8.75 -27.86
C ILE A 76 -8.21 9.26 -26.59
N SER A 77 -8.96 9.87 -25.68
CA SER A 77 -8.49 10.29 -24.36
C SER A 77 -9.36 9.68 -23.28
N LEU A 78 -8.73 9.09 -22.25
CA LEU A 78 -9.37 8.55 -21.06
C LEU A 78 -8.82 9.25 -19.82
N TRP A 79 -9.69 9.76 -18.96
CA TRP A 79 -9.29 10.40 -17.70
C TRP A 79 -10.45 10.37 -16.69
N PHE A 80 -10.14 10.41 -15.40
CA PHE A 80 -11.16 10.50 -14.35
C PHE A 80 -11.40 11.96 -13.95
N ALA A 81 -12.67 12.33 -13.81
CA ALA A 81 -13.11 13.51 -13.06
C ALA A 81 -13.60 13.04 -11.69
N GLY A 82 -12.71 13.03 -10.69
CA GLY A 82 -12.98 12.39 -9.41
C GLY A 82 -13.30 10.90 -9.58
N GLU A 83 -14.57 10.54 -9.43
CA GLU A 83 -15.08 9.16 -9.50
C GLU A 83 -15.68 8.80 -10.86
N THR A 84 -15.72 9.75 -11.81
CA THR A 84 -16.31 9.53 -13.14
C THR A 84 -15.24 9.39 -14.21
N LEU A 85 -15.13 8.23 -14.85
CA LEU A 85 -14.30 8.03 -16.03
C LEU A 85 -14.93 8.75 -17.23
N ILE A 86 -14.12 9.51 -17.95
CA ILE A 86 -14.46 10.18 -19.20
C ILE A 86 -13.68 9.52 -20.32
N TYR A 87 -14.37 9.18 -21.40
CA TYR A 87 -13.79 8.71 -22.65
C TYR A 87 -14.20 9.67 -23.76
N GLU A 88 -13.19 10.22 -24.46
CA GLU A 88 -13.36 11.18 -25.54
C GLU A 88 -12.73 10.61 -26.81
N PHE A 89 -13.56 10.31 -27.80
CA PHE A 89 -13.15 9.82 -29.11
C PHE A 89 -13.24 10.93 -30.14
N ASN A 90 -12.21 11.09 -30.95
CA ASN A 90 -12.15 12.03 -32.07
C ASN A 90 -11.54 11.33 -33.29
N ALA A 91 -12.26 11.33 -34.41
CA ALA A 91 -11.80 10.78 -35.68
C ALA A 91 -11.88 11.81 -36.82
N ASP A 92 -11.04 11.62 -37.84
CA ASP A 92 -10.98 12.53 -39.00
C ASP A 92 -12.24 12.40 -39.88
N LYS A 93 -12.79 11.19 -39.95
CA LYS A 93 -14.03 10.82 -40.65
C LYS A 93 -15.09 10.37 -39.65
N PRO A 94 -16.39 10.56 -39.94
CA PRO A 94 -17.46 9.99 -39.13
C PRO A 94 -17.33 8.46 -39.05
N LEU A 95 -17.44 7.92 -37.83
CA LEU A 95 -17.40 6.49 -37.57
C LEU A 95 -18.50 6.15 -36.56
N ALA A 96 -19.01 4.94 -36.63
CA ALA A 96 -19.80 4.37 -35.56
C ALA A 96 -18.89 3.57 -34.62
N VAL A 97 -19.29 3.44 -33.36
CA VAL A 97 -18.52 2.75 -32.32
C VAL A 97 -19.46 1.79 -31.59
N ASN A 98 -19.00 0.55 -31.42
CA ASN A 98 -19.64 -0.40 -30.53
C ASN A 98 -19.07 -0.21 -29.12
N VAL A 99 -19.92 0.12 -28.16
CA VAL A 99 -19.58 0.27 -26.74
C VAL A 99 -20.37 -0.75 -25.95
N ALA A 100 -19.67 -1.69 -25.34
CA ALA A 100 -20.27 -2.75 -24.56
C ALA A 100 -19.86 -2.63 -23.09
N TYR A 101 -20.83 -2.64 -22.18
CA TYR A 101 -20.60 -2.97 -20.77
C TYR A 101 -20.87 -4.45 -20.58
N ALA A 102 -20.02 -5.18 -19.87
CA ALA A 102 -20.20 -6.58 -19.58
C ALA A 102 -19.86 -6.91 -18.12
N ASN A 103 -20.54 -7.95 -17.62
CA ASN A 103 -20.40 -8.39 -16.24
C ASN A 103 -20.49 -9.92 -16.18
N TRP A 104 -19.58 -10.53 -15.42
CA TRP A 104 -19.58 -11.97 -15.15
C TRP A 104 -20.50 -12.36 -13.99
N ARG A 105 -20.89 -11.42 -13.13
CA ARG A 105 -21.93 -11.61 -12.09
C ARG A 105 -23.31 -11.23 -12.63
N ASP A 106 -23.60 -11.55 -13.89
CA ASP A 106 -24.92 -11.38 -14.52
C ASP A 106 -26.00 -12.29 -13.91
N LYS A 107 -25.56 -13.34 -13.24
CA LYS A 107 -26.34 -14.31 -12.47
C LYS A 107 -25.49 -14.80 -11.29
N PRO A 108 -26.08 -15.43 -10.26
CA PRO A 108 -25.32 -16.05 -9.21
C PRO A 108 -24.39 -17.13 -9.78
N ARG A 109 -23.20 -17.26 -9.20
CA ARG A 109 -22.23 -18.29 -9.58
C ARG A 109 -21.73 -19.01 -8.36
N ASP A 110 -21.70 -20.33 -8.45
CA ASP A 110 -21.12 -21.20 -7.44
C ASP A 110 -19.75 -21.68 -7.91
N SER A 111 -18.87 -21.99 -6.96
CA SER A 111 -17.54 -22.53 -7.23
C SER A 111 -16.68 -21.64 -8.15
N VAL A 112 -16.78 -20.32 -8.00
CA VAL A 112 -15.80 -19.40 -8.63
C VAL A 112 -14.55 -19.39 -7.77
N ARG A 113 -13.41 -19.61 -8.41
CA ARG A 113 -12.14 -19.56 -7.71
C ARG A 113 -11.70 -18.11 -7.57
N LEU A 114 -11.66 -17.65 -6.33
CA LEU A 114 -11.31 -16.28 -5.98
C LEU A 114 -9.88 -16.13 -5.44
N ASP A 115 -9.27 -17.23 -4.97
CA ASP A 115 -7.89 -17.26 -4.49
C ASP A 115 -7.29 -18.67 -4.69
N MET A 116 -6.03 -18.83 -4.29
CA MET A 116 -5.23 -20.04 -4.26
C MET A 116 -5.96 -21.29 -3.75
N PHE A 117 -6.72 -21.19 -2.65
CA PHE A 117 -7.34 -22.35 -1.99
C PHE A 117 -8.84 -22.19 -1.74
N ARG A 118 -9.47 -21.17 -2.34
CA ARG A 118 -10.88 -20.84 -2.04
C ARG A 118 -11.72 -20.74 -3.29
N PHE A 119 -12.76 -21.55 -3.28
CA PHE A 119 -13.91 -21.46 -4.14
C PHE A 119 -15.01 -20.75 -3.39
N ALA A 120 -15.73 -19.89 -4.09
CA ALA A 120 -16.73 -19.06 -3.44
C ALA A 120 -17.98 -18.93 -4.30
N LYS A 121 -19.07 -18.66 -3.60
CA LYS A 121 -20.33 -18.23 -4.20
C LYS A 121 -20.27 -16.73 -4.44
N LEU A 122 -20.64 -16.31 -5.64
CA LEU A 122 -20.84 -14.92 -6.02
C LEU A 122 -22.33 -14.67 -6.23
N THR A 123 -22.82 -13.60 -5.63
CA THR A 123 -24.18 -13.07 -5.82
C THR A 123 -24.22 -12.21 -7.09
N ALA A 124 -25.40 -12.12 -7.70
CA ALA A 124 -25.58 -11.39 -8.95
C ALA A 124 -25.60 -9.87 -8.73
N ASP A 125 -25.03 -9.13 -9.67
CA ASP A 125 -25.24 -7.68 -9.74
C ASP A 125 -26.61 -7.40 -10.38
N SER A 126 -27.21 -6.26 -10.05
CA SER A 126 -28.39 -5.73 -10.75
C SER A 126 -27.95 -4.88 -11.93
N ILE A 127 -28.37 -5.22 -13.16
CA ILE A 127 -28.07 -4.44 -14.37
C ILE A 127 -29.37 -3.96 -15.01
N LYS A 128 -29.45 -2.67 -15.34
CA LYS A 128 -30.60 -2.00 -15.94
C LYS A 128 -30.16 -1.18 -17.15
N PRO A 129 -30.31 -1.70 -18.38
CA PRO A 129 -30.12 -0.91 -19.58
C PRO A 129 -31.27 0.10 -19.75
N ASP A 130 -30.95 1.23 -20.35
CA ASP A 130 -31.86 2.31 -20.73
C ASP A 130 -31.35 2.96 -22.03
N ASN A 131 -32.12 3.87 -22.62
CA ASN A 131 -31.71 4.60 -23.80
C ASN A 131 -30.41 5.37 -23.54
N LYS A 132 -29.37 5.07 -24.34
CA LYS A 132 -28.01 5.63 -24.23
C LYS A 132 -27.33 5.46 -22.86
N CYS A 133 -27.82 4.56 -22.02
CA CYS A 133 -27.32 4.42 -20.65
C CYS A 133 -27.42 2.97 -20.18
N VAL A 134 -26.46 2.51 -19.40
CA VAL A 134 -26.59 1.28 -18.61
C VAL A 134 -26.16 1.56 -17.20
N PHE A 135 -26.99 1.15 -16.25
CA PHE A 135 -26.76 1.34 -14.83
C PHE A 135 -26.69 -0.02 -14.16
N TRP A 136 -25.73 -0.19 -13.25
CA TRP A 136 -25.57 -1.42 -12.51
C TRP A 136 -25.16 -1.16 -11.07
N PHE A 137 -25.54 -2.07 -10.19
CA PHE A 137 -25.11 -2.04 -8.81
C PHE A 137 -25.17 -3.43 -8.17
N HIS A 138 -24.30 -3.63 -7.22
CA HIS A 138 -24.38 -4.66 -6.21
C HIS A 138 -24.90 -4.03 -4.92
N ARG A 139 -25.88 -4.66 -4.28
CA ARG A 139 -26.31 -4.30 -2.93
C ARG A 139 -26.06 -5.50 -2.05
N ASN A 140 -25.13 -5.36 -1.11
CA ASN A 140 -24.84 -6.42 -0.16
C ASN A 140 -26.13 -6.79 0.58
N SER A 141 -26.33 -8.09 0.79
CA SER A 141 -27.42 -8.56 1.65
C SER A 141 -27.24 -8.01 3.06
N ASP A 142 -28.32 -7.50 3.65
CA ASP A 142 -28.32 -7.04 5.06
C ASP A 142 -28.08 -8.21 6.04
N ALA A 143 -28.15 -9.47 5.57
CA ALA A 143 -27.84 -10.68 6.31
C ALA A 143 -26.96 -11.64 5.47
N GLY A 144 -26.01 -11.12 4.69
CA GLY A 144 -25.19 -11.93 3.78
C GLY A 144 -24.28 -12.93 4.51
N ILE A 145 -23.46 -12.44 5.44
CA ILE A 145 -22.68 -13.25 6.37
C ILE A 145 -23.14 -12.99 7.80
N ASP A 146 -23.17 -14.01 8.65
CA ASP A 146 -23.44 -13.84 10.08
C ASP A 146 -22.17 -13.34 10.79
N ILE A 147 -21.84 -12.07 10.54
CA ILE A 147 -20.67 -11.39 11.12
C ILE A 147 -20.71 -11.40 12.65
N LEU A 148 -21.90 -11.30 13.25
CA LEU A 148 -22.05 -11.33 14.70
C LEU A 148 -21.69 -12.70 15.27
N LYS A 149 -22.06 -13.79 14.59
CA LYS A 149 -21.60 -15.14 14.94
C LYS A 149 -20.10 -15.29 14.78
N ILE A 150 -19.51 -14.79 13.70
CA ILE A 150 -18.04 -14.84 13.49
C ILE A 150 -17.31 -14.07 14.60
N ALA A 151 -17.80 -12.87 14.93
CA ALA A 151 -17.27 -12.06 16.02
C ALA A 151 -17.38 -12.78 17.37
N LYS A 152 -18.55 -13.36 17.68
CA LYS A 152 -18.79 -14.12 18.91
C LYS A 152 -17.86 -15.34 19.01
N GLN A 153 -17.62 -16.03 17.90
CA GLN A 153 -16.67 -17.15 17.84
C GLN A 153 -15.23 -16.73 18.09
N GLN A 154 -14.90 -15.43 17.99
CA GLN A 154 -13.60 -14.84 18.31
C GLN A 154 -13.61 -14.13 19.68
N GLY A 155 -14.66 -14.33 20.49
CA GLY A 155 -14.82 -13.67 21.78
C GLY A 155 -15.04 -12.16 21.68
N ILE A 156 -15.53 -11.68 20.54
CA ILE A 156 -15.89 -10.27 20.32
C ILE A 156 -17.41 -10.11 20.48
N PRO A 157 -17.89 -9.23 21.37
CA PRO A 157 -19.31 -9.02 21.56
C PRO A 157 -19.91 -8.18 20.44
N SER A 158 -21.23 -8.30 20.22
CA SER A 158 -21.92 -7.70 19.08
C SER A 158 -21.78 -6.17 18.98
N GLU A 159 -21.78 -5.48 20.12
CA GLU A 159 -21.64 -4.02 20.21
C GLU A 159 -20.23 -3.53 19.83
N ALA A 160 -19.26 -4.43 19.77
CA ALA A 160 -17.88 -4.13 19.38
C ALA A 160 -17.59 -4.45 17.90
N VAL A 161 -18.59 -4.91 17.14
CA VAL A 161 -18.42 -5.24 15.71
C VAL A 161 -18.50 -3.97 14.88
N HIS A 162 -17.43 -3.68 14.14
CA HIS A 162 -17.39 -2.59 13.16
C HIS A 162 -17.86 -3.10 11.79
N ASP A 163 -19.18 -3.21 11.62
CA ASP A 163 -19.78 -3.66 10.37
C ASP A 163 -19.69 -2.60 9.28
N ILE A 164 -18.97 -2.92 8.21
CA ILE A 164 -18.79 -2.05 7.04
C ILE A 164 -19.27 -2.69 5.74
N THR A 165 -19.88 -3.87 5.79
CA THR A 165 -20.34 -4.60 4.60
C THR A 165 -21.86 -4.63 4.54
N SER A 166 -22.57 -4.66 5.66
CA SER A 166 -24.04 -4.52 5.65
C SER A 166 -24.44 -3.17 5.08
N LYS A 167 -25.48 -3.14 4.25
CA LYS A 167 -25.97 -1.93 3.55
C LYS A 167 -24.96 -1.26 2.60
N ARG A 168 -23.82 -1.90 2.32
CA ARG A 168 -22.89 -1.40 1.31
C ARG A 168 -23.49 -1.62 -0.08
N VAL A 169 -23.36 -0.59 -0.90
CA VAL A 169 -23.80 -0.61 -2.31
C VAL A 169 -22.64 -0.11 -3.16
N PHE A 170 -22.35 -0.79 -4.25
CA PHE A 170 -21.28 -0.42 -5.18
C PHE A 170 -21.63 -0.74 -6.62
N GLY A 171 -21.06 -0.02 -7.58
CA GLY A 171 -21.39 -0.19 -9.00
C GLY A 171 -21.11 1.05 -9.81
N GLY A 172 -21.95 1.31 -10.82
CA GLY A 172 -21.80 2.49 -11.65
C GLY A 172 -22.91 2.71 -12.67
N ALA A 173 -22.78 3.80 -13.40
CA ALA A 173 -23.62 4.13 -14.54
C ALA A 173 -22.76 4.60 -15.71
N MET A 174 -22.97 4.02 -16.89
CA MET A 174 -22.35 4.42 -18.14
C MET A 174 -23.38 5.16 -19.00
N ALA A 175 -23.04 6.36 -19.46
CA ALA A 175 -23.87 7.17 -20.34
C ALA A 175 -23.12 7.53 -21.63
N LEU A 176 -23.84 7.56 -22.75
CA LEU A 176 -23.30 7.80 -24.09
C LEU A 176 -24.02 8.99 -24.74
N ASN A 177 -23.29 9.87 -25.43
CA ASN A 177 -23.93 10.99 -26.15
C ASN A 177 -24.65 10.55 -27.44
N THR A 178 -24.11 9.53 -28.12
CA THR A 178 -24.39 9.20 -29.53
C THR A 178 -24.93 7.78 -29.73
N ALA A 179 -25.20 7.01 -28.67
CA ALA A 179 -25.80 5.68 -28.79
C ALA A 179 -27.17 5.74 -29.47
N VAL A 180 -27.51 4.71 -30.24
CA VAL A 180 -28.79 4.56 -30.93
C VAL A 180 -29.55 3.39 -30.34
N GLY A 181 -30.79 3.63 -29.93
CA GLY A 181 -31.67 2.59 -29.39
C GLY A 181 -31.24 2.03 -28.03
N LEU A 182 -31.84 0.87 -27.71
CA LEU A 182 -31.46 0.05 -26.56
C LEU A 182 -30.24 -0.83 -26.91
N PRO A 183 -29.44 -1.24 -25.91
CA PRO A 183 -28.31 -2.12 -26.18
C PRO A 183 -28.78 -3.51 -26.57
N VAL A 184 -28.05 -4.14 -27.50
CA VAL A 184 -28.18 -5.58 -27.77
C VAL A 184 -27.56 -6.34 -26.62
N VAL A 185 -28.29 -7.30 -26.06
CA VAL A 185 -27.80 -8.17 -24.99
C VAL A 185 -27.23 -9.45 -25.59
N ASP A 186 -26.01 -9.81 -25.22
CA ASP A 186 -25.36 -11.01 -25.71
C ASP A 186 -24.63 -11.76 -24.58
N TYR A 187 -24.49 -13.08 -24.74
CA TYR A 187 -23.64 -13.90 -23.88
C TYR A 187 -22.23 -13.89 -24.43
N VAL A 188 -21.27 -13.61 -23.56
CA VAL A 188 -19.88 -13.43 -23.97
C VAL A 188 -18.95 -14.36 -23.20
N GLN A 189 -17.89 -14.79 -23.89
CA GLN A 189 -16.69 -15.33 -23.29
C GLN A 189 -15.55 -14.38 -23.63
N TRP A 190 -15.18 -13.53 -22.67
CA TRP A 190 -14.13 -12.53 -22.83
C TRP A 190 -12.96 -12.89 -21.93
N GLN A 191 -11.76 -12.89 -22.51
CA GLN A 191 -10.56 -13.38 -21.81
C GLN A 191 -10.81 -14.82 -21.31
N ASN A 192 -10.76 -15.06 -19.99
CA ASN A 192 -10.99 -16.37 -19.37
C ASN A 192 -12.36 -16.52 -18.68
N TRP A 193 -13.19 -15.47 -18.66
CA TRP A 193 -14.48 -15.47 -17.95
C TRP A 193 -15.67 -15.42 -18.91
N LYS A 194 -16.81 -15.90 -18.42
CA LYS A 194 -18.09 -15.87 -19.14
C LYS A 194 -19.04 -14.89 -18.50
N GLY A 195 -19.95 -14.29 -19.24
CA GLY A 195 -20.95 -13.37 -18.68
C GLY A 195 -21.95 -12.86 -19.72
N LYS A 196 -22.57 -11.73 -19.43
CA LYS A 196 -23.42 -10.99 -20.38
C LYS A 196 -22.81 -9.64 -20.71
N ALA A 197 -23.05 -9.19 -21.94
CA ALA A 197 -22.70 -7.85 -22.42
C ALA A 197 -23.95 -7.11 -22.91
N TRP A 198 -23.99 -5.80 -22.67
CA TRP A 198 -24.98 -4.84 -23.17
C TRP A 198 -24.27 -3.93 -24.15
N ILE A 199 -24.52 -4.16 -25.44
CA ILE A 199 -23.77 -3.59 -26.57
C ILE A 199 -24.57 -2.46 -27.22
N PHE A 200 -24.10 -1.24 -27.07
CA PHE A 200 -24.61 -0.08 -27.80
C PHE A 200 -23.85 0.11 -29.11
N THR A 201 -24.56 0.48 -30.17
CA THR A 201 -23.98 1.02 -31.40
C THR A 201 -24.26 2.52 -31.44
N THR A 202 -23.24 3.34 -31.70
CA THR A 202 -23.43 4.79 -31.87
C THR A 202 -23.84 5.13 -33.30
N SER A 203 -24.50 6.29 -33.48
CA SER A 203 -24.60 6.92 -34.79
C SER A 203 -23.20 7.24 -35.33
N GLU A 204 -23.05 7.39 -36.64
CA GLU A 204 -21.78 7.86 -37.19
C GLU A 204 -21.48 9.30 -36.77
N SER A 205 -20.31 9.54 -36.20
CA SER A 205 -19.86 10.87 -35.79
C SER A 205 -18.35 10.95 -35.80
N LYS A 206 -17.81 12.16 -35.95
CA LYS A 206 -16.38 12.40 -35.70
C LYS A 206 -16.05 12.38 -34.21
N GLN A 207 -17.05 12.56 -33.35
CA GLN A 207 -16.89 12.67 -31.90
C GLN A 207 -17.87 11.79 -31.14
N HIS A 208 -17.35 10.99 -30.21
CA HIS A 208 -18.14 10.25 -29.24
C HIS A 208 -17.65 10.55 -27.83
N ILE A 209 -18.60 10.66 -26.90
CA ILE A 209 -18.32 10.83 -25.48
C ILE A 209 -19.04 9.72 -24.72
N MET A 210 -18.28 9.04 -23.88
CA MET A 210 -18.80 8.12 -22.86
C MET A 210 -18.37 8.63 -21.49
N THR A 211 -19.30 8.62 -20.55
CA THR A 211 -19.02 8.88 -19.14
C THR A 211 -19.41 7.66 -18.31
N VAL A 212 -18.62 7.33 -17.29
CA VAL A 212 -18.87 6.20 -16.40
C VAL A 212 -18.67 6.63 -14.97
N HIS A 213 -19.76 6.87 -14.24
CA HIS A 213 -19.69 7.17 -12.81
C HIS A 213 -19.54 5.86 -12.03
N LEU A 214 -18.55 5.77 -11.15
CA LEU A 214 -18.31 4.64 -10.26
C LEU A 214 -18.49 5.08 -8.82
N ALA A 215 -19.04 4.23 -7.97
CA ALA A 215 -19.14 4.51 -6.54
C ALA A 215 -19.20 3.20 -5.74
N GLY A 216 -18.84 3.28 -4.46
CA GLY A 216 -18.94 2.17 -3.52
C GLY A 216 -18.77 2.63 -2.09
N GLY A 217 -19.77 2.34 -1.24
CA GLY A 217 -19.83 2.88 0.11
C GLY A 217 -21.04 2.36 0.90
N LEU A 218 -21.04 2.63 2.20
CA LEU A 218 -22.19 2.36 3.06
C LEU A 218 -23.37 3.27 2.71
N ASN A 219 -24.56 2.68 2.53
CA ASN A 219 -25.80 3.40 2.23
C ASN A 219 -25.75 4.28 0.97
N GLU A 220 -24.89 3.94 0.01
CA GLU A 220 -24.87 4.61 -1.30
C GLU A 220 -26.26 4.54 -1.97
N ASP A 221 -26.66 5.64 -2.60
CA ASP A 221 -27.91 5.72 -3.36
C ASP A 221 -27.59 5.61 -4.86
N PRO A 222 -27.73 4.40 -5.45
CA PRO A 222 -27.25 4.18 -6.79
C PRO A 222 -28.16 4.87 -7.84
N LYS A 223 -29.34 5.37 -7.45
CA LYS A 223 -30.21 6.15 -8.35
C LYS A 223 -29.56 7.47 -8.81
N LYS A 224 -28.62 8.02 -8.04
CA LYS A 224 -27.93 9.28 -8.38
C LYS A 224 -26.87 9.11 -9.47
N TRP A 225 -26.33 7.90 -9.63
CA TRP A 225 -25.19 7.62 -10.50
C TRP A 225 -25.47 7.90 -11.97
N VAL A 226 -26.71 7.64 -12.42
CA VAL A 226 -27.14 7.96 -13.80
C VAL A 226 -27.06 9.46 -14.06
N GLN A 227 -27.55 10.28 -13.14
CA GLN A 227 -27.51 11.74 -13.30
C GLN A 227 -26.07 12.26 -13.24
N GLN A 228 -25.22 11.71 -12.35
CA GLN A 228 -23.81 12.07 -12.27
C GLN A 228 -23.07 11.75 -13.57
N ALA A 229 -23.30 10.58 -14.16
CA ALA A 229 -22.75 10.23 -15.47
C ALA A 229 -23.27 11.16 -16.58
N LYS A 230 -24.59 11.34 -16.68
CA LYS A 230 -25.23 12.18 -17.72
C LYS A 230 -24.80 13.65 -17.65
N THR A 231 -24.61 14.20 -16.46
CA THR A 231 -24.16 15.59 -16.27
C THR A 231 -22.84 15.87 -16.98
N LEU A 232 -21.94 14.89 -17.00
CA LEU A 232 -20.64 14.99 -17.67
C LEU A 232 -20.70 14.69 -19.18
N LEU A 233 -21.88 14.46 -19.77
CA LEU A 233 -22.07 14.53 -21.22
C LEU A 233 -22.11 15.97 -21.74
N SER A 234 -22.31 16.97 -20.86
CA SER A 234 -22.23 18.39 -21.23
C SER A 234 -20.77 18.83 -21.47
N PRO A 235 -20.42 19.36 -22.67
CA PRO A 235 -19.08 19.89 -22.93
C PRO A 235 -18.66 21.02 -21.97
N VAL A 236 -19.62 21.86 -21.55
CA VAL A 236 -19.38 22.98 -20.63
C VAL A 236 -18.94 22.44 -19.27
N VAL A 237 -19.67 21.46 -18.72
CA VAL A 237 -19.34 20.84 -17.44
C VAL A 237 -18.01 20.07 -17.53
N ARG A 238 -17.78 19.29 -18.60
CA ARG A 238 -16.51 18.58 -18.80
C ARG A 238 -15.32 19.52 -18.83
N LYS A 239 -15.43 20.65 -19.54
CA LYS A 239 -14.35 21.65 -19.60
C LYS A 239 -14.03 22.21 -18.22
N GLN A 240 -15.03 22.46 -17.38
CA GLN A 240 -14.81 22.89 -16.00
C GLN A 240 -14.10 21.80 -15.18
N VAL A 241 -14.65 20.59 -15.11
CA VAL A 241 -14.08 19.54 -14.26
C VAL A 241 -12.70 19.09 -14.74
N LYS A 242 -12.40 19.20 -16.05
CA LYS A 242 -11.05 18.96 -16.58
C LYS A 242 -10.05 19.96 -16.01
N ARG A 243 -10.40 21.25 -15.93
CA ARG A 243 -9.54 22.27 -15.30
C ARG A 243 -9.28 21.96 -13.84
N ASP A 244 -10.33 21.61 -13.09
CA ASP A 244 -10.21 21.26 -11.68
C ASP A 244 -9.32 20.03 -11.47
N GLU A 245 -9.44 19.02 -12.33
CA GLU A 245 -8.62 17.81 -12.24
C GLU A 245 -7.16 18.05 -12.60
N LEU A 246 -6.88 18.87 -13.62
CA LEU A 246 -5.51 19.27 -13.96
C LEU A 246 -4.83 19.99 -12.80
N GLU A 247 -5.55 20.88 -12.11
CA GLU A 247 -5.03 21.57 -10.93
C GLU A 247 -4.75 20.58 -9.78
N ARG A 248 -5.63 19.59 -9.56
CA ARG A 248 -5.39 18.53 -8.56
C ARG A 248 -4.17 17.67 -8.89
N TRP A 249 -3.95 17.31 -10.15
CA TRP A 249 -2.73 16.58 -10.54
C TRP A 249 -1.48 17.44 -10.36
N LYS A 250 -1.55 18.72 -10.69
CA LYS A 250 -0.45 19.66 -10.44
C LYS A 250 -0.12 19.75 -8.95
N GLN A 251 -1.13 19.85 -8.08
CA GLN A 251 -0.95 19.82 -6.62
C GLN A 251 -0.39 18.48 -6.13
N PHE A 252 -0.86 17.37 -6.67
CA PHE A 252 -0.33 16.05 -6.32
C PHE A 252 1.17 15.94 -6.62
N TRP A 253 1.60 16.33 -7.83
CA TRP A 253 3.00 16.26 -8.26
C TRP A 253 3.90 17.35 -7.66
N SER A 254 3.32 18.48 -7.21
CA SER A 254 4.09 19.51 -6.52
C SER A 254 4.54 19.08 -5.12
N ARG A 255 3.82 18.15 -4.47
CA ARG A 255 4.20 17.60 -3.15
C ARG A 255 5.49 16.79 -3.20
N SER A 256 5.64 15.94 -4.22
CA SER A 256 6.80 15.07 -4.39
C SER A 256 6.96 14.61 -5.84
N HIS A 257 8.20 14.57 -6.33
CA HIS A 257 8.55 13.94 -7.59
C HIS A 257 10.05 13.58 -7.59
N VAL A 258 10.39 12.53 -8.34
CA VAL A 258 11.78 12.14 -8.59
C VAL A 258 11.98 11.99 -10.10
N ASN A 259 12.70 12.95 -10.66
CA ASN A 259 13.07 12.97 -12.08
C ASN A 259 14.56 12.69 -12.19
N ILE A 260 14.90 11.63 -12.93
CA ILE A 260 16.29 11.22 -13.15
C ILE A 260 16.46 11.06 -14.66
N ASN A 261 17.49 11.67 -15.24
CA ASN A 261 17.87 11.45 -16.63
C ASN A 261 16.71 11.62 -17.64
N ILE A 262 15.84 12.61 -17.45
CA ILE A 262 14.61 12.77 -18.25
C ILE A 262 14.83 12.94 -19.76
N ASN A 263 16.03 13.32 -20.18
CA ASN A 263 16.43 13.49 -21.57
C ASN A 263 17.14 12.27 -22.17
N LYS A 264 17.33 11.19 -21.39
CA LYS A 264 17.99 9.95 -21.84
C LYS A 264 16.96 8.99 -22.47
N PRO A 265 17.42 8.05 -23.31
CA PRO A 265 16.56 7.05 -23.93
C PRO A 265 15.89 6.12 -22.91
N THR A 266 14.82 5.44 -23.33
CA THR A 266 13.99 4.54 -22.48
C THR A 266 14.69 3.26 -22.03
N ASN A 267 15.93 3.02 -22.47
CA ASN A 267 16.83 1.95 -22.00
C ASN A 267 17.86 2.43 -20.96
N ASP A 268 17.94 3.73 -20.65
CA ASP A 268 18.78 4.24 -19.57
C ASP A 268 18.21 3.80 -18.21
N THR A 269 19.02 3.07 -17.44
CA THR A 269 18.59 2.48 -16.17
C THR A 269 18.13 3.54 -15.17
N ALA A 270 18.80 4.69 -15.12
CA ALA A 270 18.47 5.73 -14.15
C ALA A 270 17.15 6.43 -14.51
N PHE A 271 16.90 6.69 -15.80
CA PHE A 271 15.61 7.13 -16.32
C PHE A 271 14.49 6.15 -15.97
N ILE A 272 14.70 4.84 -16.22
CA ILE A 272 13.72 3.80 -15.90
C ILE A 272 13.34 3.82 -14.42
N ILE A 273 14.31 3.98 -13.51
CA ILE A 273 14.06 4.07 -12.06
C ILE A 273 13.20 5.29 -11.72
N GLY A 274 13.56 6.47 -12.22
CA GLY A 274 12.78 7.69 -12.02
C GLY A 274 11.36 7.58 -12.57
N ARG A 275 11.20 7.00 -13.78
CA ARG A 275 9.89 6.71 -14.38
C ARG A 275 9.07 5.75 -13.53
N ASN A 276 9.65 4.61 -13.14
CA ASN A 276 8.92 3.57 -12.41
C ASN A 276 8.52 4.03 -10.99
N TYR A 277 9.32 4.90 -10.36
CA TYR A 277 8.95 5.60 -9.12
C TYR A 277 7.66 6.40 -9.31
N GLN A 278 7.60 7.22 -10.38
CA GLN A 278 6.43 8.04 -10.64
C GLN A 278 5.22 7.20 -11.04
N LEU A 279 5.39 6.16 -11.86
CA LEU A 279 4.32 5.23 -12.22
C LEU A 279 3.69 4.57 -10.99
N PHE A 280 4.52 4.17 -10.01
CA PHE A 280 4.02 3.54 -8.81
C PHE A 280 3.24 4.51 -7.92
N ARG A 281 3.79 5.71 -7.67
CA ARG A 281 3.08 6.75 -6.92
C ARG A 281 1.76 7.14 -7.59
N TYR A 282 1.73 7.23 -8.92
CA TYR A 282 0.52 7.47 -9.72
C TYR A 282 -0.54 6.38 -9.53
N MET A 283 -0.15 5.11 -9.48
CA MET A 283 -1.10 4.02 -9.23
C MET A 283 -1.79 4.19 -7.88
N LEU A 284 -1.07 4.55 -6.82
CA LEU A 284 -1.66 4.76 -5.50
C LEU A 284 -2.62 5.95 -5.44
N ALA A 285 -2.46 6.94 -6.34
CA ALA A 285 -3.27 8.15 -6.40
C ALA A 285 -4.78 7.88 -6.59
N CYS A 286 -5.16 6.67 -7.04
CA CYS A 286 -6.57 6.27 -7.12
C CYS A 286 -7.28 6.33 -5.77
N ASN A 287 -6.55 6.12 -4.66
CA ASN A 287 -7.10 6.03 -3.31
C ASN A 287 -6.93 7.31 -2.48
N ARG A 288 -6.62 8.45 -3.13
CA ARG A 288 -6.68 9.77 -2.47
C ARG A 288 -8.09 9.98 -1.92
N ASP A 289 -8.17 10.24 -0.62
CA ASP A 289 -9.44 10.39 0.12
C ASP A 289 -10.32 9.13 0.10
N GLY A 290 -9.72 7.94 -0.06
CA GLY A 290 -10.43 6.67 0.04
C GLY A 290 -10.97 6.41 1.45
N GLU A 291 -12.03 5.61 1.54
CA GLU A 291 -12.59 5.15 2.81
C GLU A 291 -11.65 4.14 3.50
N LEU A 292 -11.15 3.18 2.73
CA LEU A 292 -10.33 2.06 3.19
C LEU A 292 -8.92 2.13 2.61
N PRO A 293 -7.90 1.55 3.28
CA PRO A 293 -6.60 1.37 2.65
C PRO A 293 -6.73 0.47 1.41
N LEU A 294 -5.86 0.66 0.42
CA LEU A 294 -5.76 -0.29 -0.68
C LEU A 294 -5.33 -1.66 -0.13
N LEU A 295 -5.75 -2.74 -0.78
CA LEU A 295 -5.12 -4.03 -0.52
C LEU A 295 -3.70 -4.01 -1.08
N PHE A 296 -2.71 -4.39 -0.27
CA PHE A 296 -1.29 -4.37 -0.65
C PHE A 296 -1.04 -5.10 -1.98
N ASN A 297 -1.72 -6.21 -2.23
CA ASN A 297 -1.46 -7.09 -3.37
C ASN A 297 -2.11 -6.65 -4.69
N GLY A 298 -1.86 -5.40 -5.08
CA GLY A 298 -2.31 -4.83 -6.36
C GLY A 298 -3.49 -3.88 -6.24
N GLY A 299 -3.98 -3.61 -5.03
CA GLY A 299 -5.08 -2.69 -4.77
C GLY A 299 -6.30 -3.03 -5.61
N ILE A 300 -6.79 -2.05 -6.37
CA ILE A 300 -7.93 -2.19 -7.29
C ILE A 300 -7.54 -2.64 -8.70
N PHE A 301 -6.25 -2.85 -8.99
CA PHE A 301 -5.73 -3.08 -10.35
C PHE A 301 -5.48 -4.55 -10.70
N THR A 302 -6.27 -5.48 -10.15
CA THR A 302 -6.24 -6.90 -10.55
C THR A 302 -6.66 -7.10 -12.01
N VAL A 303 -6.25 -8.22 -12.59
CA VAL A 303 -6.50 -8.63 -13.98
C VAL A 303 -6.81 -10.13 -14.03
N ASP A 304 -7.23 -10.63 -15.19
CA ASP A 304 -7.49 -12.05 -15.39
C ASP A 304 -6.29 -12.92 -15.02
N ASN A 305 -6.56 -13.99 -14.28
CA ASN A 305 -5.62 -15.08 -14.08
C ASN A 305 -5.77 -16.11 -15.22
N MET A 306 -5.06 -15.91 -16.33
CA MET A 306 -5.03 -16.90 -17.41
C MET A 306 -4.55 -18.27 -16.86
N PRO A 307 -5.20 -19.39 -17.22
CA PRO A 307 -4.78 -20.72 -16.78
C PRO A 307 -3.26 -20.94 -16.98
N GLY A 308 -2.60 -21.48 -15.94
CA GLY A 308 -1.16 -21.73 -15.95
C GLY A 308 -0.26 -20.49 -15.76
N ARG A 309 -0.79 -19.27 -15.71
CA ARG A 309 0.02 -18.05 -15.48
C ARG A 309 0.44 -17.89 -14.02
N ILE A 310 -0.46 -18.20 -13.11
CA ILE A 310 -0.20 -18.23 -11.67
C ILE A 310 -0.26 -19.70 -11.26
N SER A 311 0.87 -20.26 -10.82
CA SER A 311 1.04 -21.69 -10.52
C SER A 311 1.16 -22.02 -9.02
N GLY A 312 1.33 -21.01 -8.16
CA GLY A 312 1.56 -21.23 -6.72
C GLY A 312 1.26 -20.01 -5.85
N ASN A 313 1.45 -20.13 -4.54
CA ASN A 313 1.57 -19.03 -3.60
C ASN A 313 3.07 -18.78 -3.39
N ASN A 314 3.50 -17.52 -3.23
CA ASN A 314 4.89 -17.09 -2.93
C ASN A 314 6.02 -18.05 -3.30
N ASN A 315 6.83 -17.69 -4.31
CA ASN A 315 8.05 -18.42 -4.68
C ASN A 315 7.77 -19.89 -5.06
N ASP A 316 6.58 -20.14 -5.62
CA ASP A 316 6.06 -21.47 -5.98
C ASP A 316 6.01 -22.50 -4.82
N GLU A 317 6.15 -22.07 -3.56
CA GLU A 317 6.20 -22.95 -2.38
C GLU A 317 4.89 -23.68 -2.11
N LEU A 318 3.75 -23.06 -2.47
CA LEU A 318 2.44 -23.70 -2.35
C LEU A 318 1.74 -23.74 -3.71
N PRO A 319 1.85 -24.85 -4.47
CA PRO A 319 1.22 -25.00 -5.75
C PRO A 319 -0.29 -24.72 -5.74
N ILE A 320 -0.79 -24.28 -6.88
CA ILE A 320 -2.20 -24.36 -7.22
C ILE A 320 -2.52 -25.82 -7.56
N TYR A 321 -3.34 -26.46 -6.73
CA TYR A 321 -3.67 -27.88 -6.91
C TYR A 321 -5.03 -28.12 -7.59
N GLN A 322 -5.87 -27.09 -7.75
CA GLN A 322 -7.23 -27.25 -8.28
C GLN A 322 -7.50 -26.30 -9.45
N GLU A 323 -8.06 -26.82 -10.54
CA GLU A 323 -8.57 -26.05 -11.67
C GLU A 323 -9.98 -25.52 -11.35
N GLY A 324 -10.35 -24.35 -11.89
CA GLY A 324 -11.66 -23.73 -11.64
C GLY A 324 -11.87 -22.45 -12.43
N GLU A 325 -13.13 -22.04 -12.63
CA GLU A 325 -13.45 -20.75 -13.26
C GLU A 325 -12.86 -19.62 -12.41
N THR A 326 -12.02 -18.78 -13.02
CA THR A 326 -11.50 -17.56 -12.41
C THR A 326 -12.07 -16.35 -13.15
N THR A 327 -12.29 -15.26 -12.42
CA THR A 327 -12.71 -13.97 -12.98
C THR A 327 -11.62 -12.93 -12.68
N PRO A 328 -11.76 -11.68 -13.19
CA PRO A 328 -10.91 -10.56 -12.78
C PRO A 328 -10.92 -10.23 -11.27
N ASP A 329 -11.81 -10.85 -10.49
CA ASP A 329 -11.84 -10.75 -9.03
C ASP A 329 -10.76 -11.62 -8.35
N PHE A 330 -10.15 -12.58 -9.07
CA PHE A 330 -9.14 -13.47 -8.51
C PHE A 330 -7.96 -12.70 -7.90
N ARG A 331 -7.57 -13.10 -6.69
CA ARG A 331 -6.51 -12.45 -5.92
C ARG A 331 -5.78 -13.49 -5.06
N ARG A 332 -4.44 -13.52 -5.16
CA ARG A 332 -3.55 -14.33 -4.30
C ARG A 332 -3.63 -13.93 -2.82
N TRP A 333 -3.07 -14.77 -1.93
CA TRP A 333 -2.94 -14.51 -0.49
C TRP A 333 -4.26 -14.40 0.25
N MET A 334 -5.09 -15.44 0.24
CA MET A 334 -6.28 -15.51 1.09
C MET A 334 -7.31 -14.45 0.75
N PHE A 335 -7.43 -14.10 -0.54
CA PHE A 335 -8.18 -12.95 -1.05
C PHE A 335 -7.68 -11.60 -0.48
N CYS A 336 -6.44 -11.57 -0.01
CA CYS A 336 -5.78 -10.49 0.72
C CYS A 336 -6.64 -9.92 1.84
N SER A 337 -6.60 -10.58 2.99
CA SER A 337 -6.82 -9.87 4.25
C SER A 337 -5.79 -8.74 4.41
N PHE A 338 -6.08 -7.75 5.26
CA PHE A 338 -5.16 -6.70 5.64
C PHE A 338 -4.05 -7.28 6.53
N MET A 339 -3.09 -7.95 5.91
CA MET A 339 -1.82 -8.38 6.54
C MET A 339 -1.05 -7.11 6.91
N SER A 340 -1.05 -6.75 8.18
CA SER A 340 -0.53 -5.45 8.65
C SER A 340 0.93 -5.25 8.27
N GLN A 341 1.75 -6.30 8.32
CA GLN A 341 3.13 -6.31 7.85
C GLN A 341 3.19 -5.88 6.39
N ASN A 342 2.39 -6.43 5.49
CA ASN A 342 2.41 -5.95 4.11
C ASN A 342 1.82 -4.54 3.98
N GLN A 343 0.74 -4.24 4.70
CA GLN A 343 -0.01 -2.99 4.57
C GLN A 343 0.78 -1.75 5.02
N ARG A 344 1.77 -1.90 5.92
CA ARG A 344 2.68 -0.81 6.34
C ARG A 344 3.30 -0.07 5.15
N TRP A 345 3.50 -0.76 4.04
CA TRP A 345 4.16 -0.20 2.88
C TRP A 345 3.30 0.80 2.10
N LEU A 346 1.99 0.84 2.31
CA LEU A 346 1.13 1.92 1.76
C LEU A 346 1.32 3.24 2.51
N GLY A 347 1.72 3.19 3.78
CA GLY A 347 1.81 4.38 4.63
C GLY A 347 3.16 5.08 4.60
N TRP A 348 4.28 4.35 4.69
CA TRP A 348 5.61 4.97 4.75
C TRP A 348 5.96 5.88 3.56
N PRO A 349 5.70 5.49 2.30
CA PRO A 349 5.91 6.38 1.15
C PRO A 349 4.98 7.57 1.17
N ALA A 350 3.74 7.42 1.68
CA ALA A 350 2.81 8.53 1.78
C ALA A 350 3.34 9.61 2.73
N ILE A 351 3.98 9.20 3.85
CA ILE A 351 4.68 10.14 4.74
C ILE A 351 5.83 10.83 4.01
N ALA A 352 6.73 10.07 3.39
CA ALA A 352 7.90 10.63 2.70
C ALA A 352 7.51 11.57 1.54
N ASN A 353 6.38 11.34 0.89
CA ASN A 353 5.87 12.14 -0.23
C ASN A 353 5.03 13.36 0.18
N GLY A 354 4.65 13.50 1.45
CA GLY A 354 3.66 14.51 1.85
C GLY A 354 2.22 14.17 1.45
N ASP A 355 1.92 12.91 1.14
CA ASP A 355 0.63 12.45 0.63
C ASP A 355 -0.36 12.12 1.78
N ILE A 356 -0.79 13.15 2.53
CA ILE A 356 -1.73 13.00 3.67
C ILE A 356 -3.03 12.27 3.27
N ASP A 357 -3.54 12.57 2.08
CA ASP A 357 -4.74 11.98 1.48
C ASP A 357 -4.58 10.50 1.10
N LEU A 358 -3.36 10.02 0.90
CA LEU A 358 -3.04 8.59 0.70
C LEU A 358 -2.78 7.85 2.02
N LEU A 359 -2.26 8.55 3.02
CA LEU A 359 -2.00 7.98 4.34
C LEU A 359 -3.29 7.79 5.15
N SER A 360 -4.21 8.75 5.06
CA SER A 360 -5.41 8.84 5.91
C SER A 360 -6.22 7.53 6.01
N PRO A 361 -6.49 6.78 4.92
CA PRO A 361 -7.26 5.54 5.01
C PRO A 361 -6.57 4.47 5.88
N SER A 362 -5.23 4.41 5.85
CA SER A 362 -4.47 3.45 6.67
C SER A 362 -4.58 3.76 8.16
N LEU A 363 -4.56 5.05 8.55
CA LEU A 363 -4.72 5.45 9.95
C LEU A 363 -6.17 5.28 10.43
N SER A 364 -7.14 5.64 9.58
CA SER A 364 -8.56 5.43 9.86
C SER A 364 -8.89 3.97 10.09
N PHE A 365 -8.29 3.05 9.34
CA PHE A 365 -8.53 1.62 9.49
C PHE A 365 -8.35 1.14 10.95
N TYR A 366 -7.22 1.47 11.59
CA TYR A 366 -6.96 1.10 12.98
C TYR A 366 -7.85 1.85 13.96
N ARG A 367 -8.01 3.17 13.79
CA ARG A 367 -8.83 4.02 14.67
C ARG A 367 -10.29 3.56 14.69
N ASP A 368 -10.88 3.30 13.52
CA ASP A 368 -12.30 2.99 13.40
C ASP A 368 -12.61 1.57 13.92
N ARG A 369 -11.59 0.70 14.04
CA ARG A 369 -11.66 -0.66 14.60
C ARG A 369 -11.16 -0.75 16.05
N GLU A 370 -10.96 0.38 16.70
CA GLU A 370 -10.45 0.44 18.07
C GLU A 370 -11.34 -0.33 19.06
N ILE A 371 -12.66 -0.20 18.96
CA ILE A 371 -13.61 -0.87 19.87
C ILE A 371 -13.50 -2.39 19.73
N THR A 372 -13.41 -2.90 18.49
CA THR A 372 -13.18 -4.32 18.20
C THR A 372 -11.87 -4.80 18.80
N ALA A 373 -10.79 -4.03 18.63
CA ALA A 373 -9.47 -4.36 19.16
C ALA A 373 -9.41 -4.29 20.70
N ALA A 374 -10.17 -3.39 21.33
CA ALA A 374 -10.31 -3.30 22.77
C ALA A 374 -11.08 -4.50 23.36
N ALA A 375 -12.15 -4.92 22.70
CA ALA A 375 -12.87 -6.14 23.07
C ALA A 375 -11.96 -7.37 22.99
N ARG A 376 -11.14 -7.48 21.94
CA ARG A 376 -10.14 -8.55 21.82
C ARG A 376 -9.12 -8.52 22.96
N ALA A 377 -8.62 -7.35 23.34
CA ALA A 377 -7.69 -7.20 24.46
C ALA A 377 -8.32 -7.68 25.76
N LYS A 378 -9.58 -7.31 26.02
CA LYS A 378 -10.36 -7.75 27.19
C LYS A 378 -10.55 -9.27 27.21
N THR A 379 -10.86 -9.88 26.07
CA THR A 379 -10.98 -11.35 25.93
C THR A 379 -9.66 -12.06 26.23
N ASN A 380 -8.54 -11.43 25.90
CA ASN A 380 -7.20 -11.89 26.27
C ASN A 380 -6.78 -11.47 27.69
N GLY A 381 -7.71 -10.88 28.45
CA GLY A 381 -7.55 -10.47 29.84
C GLY A 381 -6.50 -9.37 30.05
N ALA A 382 -6.39 -8.46 29.09
CA ALA A 382 -5.57 -7.27 29.10
C ALA A 382 -6.43 -6.00 28.91
N ILE A 383 -5.84 -4.83 29.17
CA ILE A 383 -6.45 -3.53 28.85
C ILE A 383 -5.86 -2.97 27.57
N GLY A 384 -6.44 -1.89 27.03
CA GLY A 384 -5.94 -1.28 25.78
C GLY A 384 -6.51 -1.96 24.55
N VAL A 385 -5.71 -2.11 23.49
CA VAL A 385 -6.14 -2.68 22.21
C VAL A 385 -5.12 -3.68 21.67
N VAL A 386 -5.60 -4.73 21.01
CA VAL A 386 -4.75 -5.67 20.27
C VAL A 386 -5.31 -5.94 18.89
N TYR A 387 -4.47 -5.74 17.89
CA TYR A 387 -4.73 -6.06 16.49
C TYR A 387 -3.87 -7.26 16.09
N PRO A 388 -4.46 -8.41 15.72
CA PRO A 388 -3.69 -9.51 15.15
C PRO A 388 -3.09 -9.10 13.80
N GLU A 389 -2.05 -9.80 13.36
CA GLU A 389 -1.38 -9.50 12.09
C GLU A 389 -2.33 -9.52 10.87
N PRO A 390 -3.09 -10.61 10.64
CA PRO A 390 -4.07 -10.67 9.56
C PRO A 390 -5.44 -10.13 10.01
N LEU A 391 -5.76 -8.91 9.62
CA LEU A 391 -7.08 -8.31 9.84
C LEU A 391 -7.98 -8.51 8.62
N ASP A 392 -9.25 -8.83 8.83
CA ASP A 392 -10.24 -8.67 7.77
C ASP A 392 -10.78 -7.23 7.70
N VAL A 393 -11.72 -6.99 6.80
CA VAL A 393 -12.28 -5.66 6.58
C VAL A 393 -13.00 -5.14 7.83
N TRP A 394 -13.52 -5.98 8.72
CA TRP A 394 -14.23 -5.57 9.94
C TRP A 394 -13.28 -5.37 11.14
N GLY A 395 -12.00 -5.70 10.98
CA GLY A 395 -11.03 -5.68 12.07
C GLY A 395 -11.04 -6.91 12.95
N LEU A 396 -11.68 -8.00 12.52
CA LEU A 396 -11.59 -9.32 13.14
C LEU A 396 -10.32 -10.04 12.65
N CYS A 397 -9.92 -11.10 13.35
CA CYS A 397 -8.85 -11.98 12.87
C CYS A 397 -9.36 -12.71 11.62
N SER A 398 -8.60 -12.64 10.53
CA SER A 398 -9.03 -13.19 9.24
C SER A 398 -9.37 -14.67 9.32
N SER A 399 -10.49 -15.06 8.71
CA SER A 399 -10.88 -16.47 8.53
C SER A 399 -9.82 -17.29 7.79
N GLY A 400 -8.94 -16.64 7.03
CA GLY A 400 -7.90 -17.32 6.26
C GLY A 400 -6.80 -18.00 7.06
N VAL A 401 -6.62 -17.59 8.31
CA VAL A 401 -5.58 -18.10 9.20
C VAL A 401 -6.16 -18.88 10.38
N ALA A 402 -7.43 -19.32 10.24
CA ALA A 402 -8.21 -20.02 11.26
C ALA A 402 -8.20 -19.28 12.61
N PRO A 403 -9.06 -18.27 12.83
CA PRO A 403 -9.06 -17.50 14.08
C PRO A 403 -9.43 -18.38 15.28
N ARG A 404 -8.81 -18.10 16.44
CA ARG A 404 -9.06 -18.76 17.72
C ARG A 404 -10.27 -18.15 18.47
N PRO A 405 -10.81 -18.86 19.47
CA PRO A 405 -11.88 -18.34 20.33
C PRO A 405 -11.58 -17.05 21.10
N ASP A 406 -10.30 -16.73 21.28
CA ASP A 406 -9.82 -15.49 21.90
C ASP A 406 -9.54 -14.36 20.89
N GLY A 407 -9.89 -14.57 19.62
CA GLY A 407 -9.72 -13.61 18.54
C GLY A 407 -8.27 -13.42 18.09
N LEU A 408 -7.36 -14.30 18.53
CA LEU A 408 -6.00 -14.38 18.01
C LEU A 408 -5.90 -15.37 16.84
N THR A 409 -4.73 -15.43 16.24
CA THR A 409 -4.38 -16.31 15.12
C THR A 409 -4.07 -17.73 15.58
N ASN A 410 -4.55 -18.76 14.87
CA ASN A 410 -4.14 -20.16 15.15
C ASN A 410 -2.80 -20.53 14.50
N ALA A 411 -2.39 -19.82 13.45
CA ALA A 411 -1.07 -19.98 12.86
C ALA A 411 0.03 -19.60 13.88
N GLN A 412 0.87 -20.57 14.26
CA GLN A 412 1.84 -20.43 15.36
C GLN A 412 2.79 -19.22 15.21
N HIS A 413 3.22 -18.92 13.97
CA HIS A 413 4.09 -17.78 13.67
C HIS A 413 3.37 -16.42 13.69
N LEU A 414 2.04 -16.41 13.85
CA LEU A 414 1.22 -15.20 13.91
C LEU A 414 0.49 -15.03 15.24
N THR A 415 0.33 -16.07 16.06
CA THR A 415 -0.51 -16.06 17.27
C THR A 415 -0.17 -14.91 18.22
N TYR A 416 1.12 -14.68 18.46
CA TYR A 416 1.62 -13.60 19.32
C TYR A 416 2.42 -12.56 18.53
N HIS A 417 2.14 -12.43 17.23
CA HIS A 417 2.75 -11.41 16.39
C HIS A 417 1.91 -10.12 16.49
N PHE A 418 2.25 -9.28 17.46
CA PHE A 418 1.56 -8.01 17.71
C PHE A 418 2.39 -6.79 17.32
N SER A 419 3.55 -6.98 16.68
CA SER A 419 4.50 -5.89 16.46
C SER A 419 3.97 -4.85 15.46
N MET A 420 3.13 -5.26 14.51
CA MET A 420 2.65 -4.35 13.46
C MET A 420 1.72 -3.24 13.98
N MET A 421 0.96 -3.46 15.05
CA MET A 421 0.19 -2.36 15.66
C MET A 421 1.11 -1.27 16.24
N LEU A 422 2.33 -1.63 16.69
CA LEU A 422 3.33 -0.65 17.11
C LEU A 422 3.88 0.11 15.90
N GLU A 423 4.16 -0.56 14.79
CA GLU A 423 4.65 0.13 13.58
C GLU A 423 3.61 1.11 13.03
N HIS A 424 2.32 0.75 12.98
CA HIS A 424 1.27 1.68 12.59
C HIS A 424 1.09 2.83 13.59
N ALA A 425 1.20 2.57 14.90
CA ALA A 425 1.21 3.63 15.92
C ALA A 425 2.39 4.58 15.75
N TRP A 426 3.58 4.05 15.45
CA TRP A 426 4.77 4.83 15.15
C TRP A 426 4.58 5.65 13.87
N MET A 427 4.00 5.05 12.83
CA MET A 427 3.66 5.73 11.58
C MET A 427 2.72 6.93 11.81
N ALA A 428 1.70 6.78 12.66
CA ALA A 428 0.80 7.88 13.01
C ALA A 428 1.53 9.04 13.71
N LEU A 429 2.42 8.72 14.66
CA LEU A 429 3.24 9.70 15.36
C LEU A 429 4.24 10.40 14.42
N GLN A 430 4.85 9.65 13.50
CA GLN A 430 5.75 10.22 12.48
C GLN A 430 5.00 11.09 11.49
N ALA A 431 3.79 10.71 11.09
CA ALA A 431 2.97 11.56 10.24
C ALA A 431 2.57 12.85 10.94
N HIS A 432 2.25 12.81 12.24
CA HIS A 432 1.99 14.03 13.02
C HIS A 432 3.20 14.97 12.99
N ASP A 433 4.37 14.44 13.28
CA ASP A 433 5.63 15.20 13.32
C ASP A 433 6.03 15.75 11.93
N GLN A 434 5.91 14.94 10.88
CA GLN A 434 6.43 15.27 9.54
C GLN A 434 5.42 15.97 8.63
N LEU A 435 4.12 15.70 8.80
CA LEU A 435 3.05 16.22 7.95
C LEU A 435 2.10 17.18 8.66
N GLY A 436 2.25 17.38 9.97
CA GLY A 436 1.36 18.22 10.77
C GLY A 436 -0.06 17.67 10.91
N ILE A 437 -0.27 16.36 10.72
CA ILE A 437 -1.61 15.77 10.93
C ILE A 437 -2.01 15.88 12.41
N PHE A 438 -3.29 16.12 12.66
CA PHE A 438 -3.79 16.26 14.02
C PHE A 438 -3.82 14.91 14.75
N ILE A 439 -2.95 14.72 15.75
CA ILE A 439 -2.74 13.42 16.42
C ILE A 439 -3.88 13.03 17.36
N LYS A 440 -4.66 13.99 17.87
CA LYS A 440 -5.66 13.76 18.93
C LYS A 440 -6.65 12.64 18.61
N LYS A 441 -7.07 12.53 17.34
CA LYS A 441 -8.01 11.49 16.88
C LYS A 441 -7.42 10.08 16.96
N ASP A 442 -6.10 9.94 16.94
CA ASP A 442 -5.39 8.66 16.91
C ASP A 442 -4.76 8.30 18.28
N LEU A 443 -4.76 9.22 19.25
CA LEU A 443 -4.13 8.99 20.56
C LEU A 443 -4.73 7.83 21.34
N GLN A 444 -6.03 7.56 21.20
CA GLN A 444 -6.72 6.56 22.02
C GLN A 444 -6.21 5.15 21.67
N TRP A 445 -6.32 4.73 20.41
CA TRP A 445 -5.80 3.45 19.95
C TRP A 445 -4.27 3.36 20.10
N ILE A 446 -3.50 4.42 19.83
CA ILE A 446 -2.04 4.42 20.01
C ILE A 446 -1.67 4.12 21.47
N LYS A 447 -2.26 4.83 22.43
CA LYS A 447 -2.05 4.54 23.86
C LYS A 447 -2.52 3.14 24.22
N GLY A 448 -3.65 2.71 23.66
CA GLY A 448 -4.20 1.37 23.85
C GLY A 448 -3.20 0.28 23.48
N THR A 449 -2.41 0.43 22.41
CA THR A 449 -1.39 -0.56 22.04
C THR A 449 -0.34 -0.72 23.14
N ILE A 450 0.11 0.39 23.75
CA ILE A 450 1.10 0.39 24.82
C ILE A 450 0.54 -0.22 26.10
N LEU A 451 -0.70 0.13 26.45
CA LEU A 451 -1.39 -0.42 27.61
C LEU A 451 -1.63 -1.92 27.49
N PHE A 452 -1.90 -2.41 26.28
CA PHE A 452 -2.00 -3.84 26.02
C PHE A 452 -0.68 -4.55 26.32
N TYR A 453 0.44 -4.09 25.76
CA TYR A 453 1.74 -4.71 26.02
C TYR A 453 2.08 -4.73 27.52
N ASP A 454 1.92 -3.63 28.23
CA ASP A 454 2.22 -3.58 29.66
C ASP A 454 1.31 -4.53 30.47
N SER A 455 -0.01 -4.45 30.29
CA SER A 455 -0.94 -5.23 31.09
C SER A 455 -0.94 -6.72 30.75
N TYR A 456 -0.90 -7.07 29.46
CA TYR A 456 -0.86 -8.45 28.99
C TYR A 456 0.41 -9.14 29.49
N TYR A 457 1.58 -8.55 29.26
CA TYR A 457 2.84 -9.22 29.59
C TYR A 457 3.13 -9.25 31.10
N ARG A 458 2.67 -8.27 31.89
CA ARG A 458 2.69 -8.38 33.36
C ARG A 458 1.86 -9.55 33.84
N LYS A 459 0.64 -9.71 33.32
CA LYS A 459 -0.25 -10.82 33.67
C LYS A 459 0.34 -12.17 33.27
N GLN A 460 0.88 -12.25 32.05
CA GLN A 460 1.53 -13.45 31.53
C GLN A 460 2.76 -13.83 32.37
N HIS A 461 3.60 -12.86 32.75
CA HIS A 461 4.75 -13.15 33.61
C HIS A 461 4.32 -13.59 35.01
N LYS A 462 3.30 -12.93 35.58
CA LYS A 462 2.74 -13.25 36.90
C LYS A 462 2.14 -14.65 36.93
N SER A 463 1.43 -15.08 35.89
CA SER A 463 0.86 -16.44 35.86
C SER A 463 1.93 -17.54 35.84
N ARG A 464 3.12 -17.26 35.29
CA ARG A 464 4.23 -18.22 35.22
C ARG A 464 5.16 -18.18 36.42
N THR A 465 5.33 -17.02 37.06
CA THR A 465 6.41 -16.78 38.04
C THR A 465 5.93 -16.23 39.38
N GLY A 466 4.67 -15.84 39.50
CA GLY A 466 4.12 -15.13 40.66
C GLY A 466 4.42 -13.62 40.70
N LYS A 467 5.30 -13.10 39.83
CA LYS A 467 5.68 -11.67 39.78
C LYS A 467 5.27 -11.02 38.46
N GLU A 468 4.89 -9.74 38.49
CA GLU A 468 4.54 -8.98 37.28
C GLU A 468 5.74 -8.56 36.42
N LEU A 469 6.91 -8.41 37.06
CA LEU A 469 8.17 -8.02 36.45
C LEU A 469 9.24 -9.01 36.89
N ASN A 470 10.36 -9.06 36.15
CA ASN A 470 11.51 -9.85 36.57
C ASN A 470 12.20 -9.23 37.80
N ASP A 471 13.21 -9.93 38.32
CA ASP A 471 13.94 -9.50 39.52
C ASP A 471 14.70 -8.17 39.34
N SER A 472 14.94 -7.73 38.10
CA SER A 472 15.53 -6.42 37.77
C SER A 472 14.47 -5.33 37.55
N GLY A 473 13.19 -5.60 37.84
CA GLY A 473 12.09 -4.64 37.65
C GLY A 473 11.73 -4.38 36.19
N LYS A 474 12.07 -5.30 35.28
CA LYS A 474 11.79 -5.19 33.85
C LYS A 474 10.63 -6.07 33.40
N LEU A 475 9.88 -5.58 32.42
CA LEU A 475 8.82 -6.31 31.75
C LEU A 475 9.42 -7.49 30.97
N VAL A 476 8.76 -8.65 31.07
CA VAL A 476 9.13 -9.86 30.31
C VAL A 476 8.08 -10.10 29.23
N ILE A 477 8.43 -9.78 28.00
CA ILE A 477 7.58 -9.94 26.82
C ILE A 477 7.69 -11.39 26.36
N TYR A 478 6.88 -12.27 26.96
CA TYR A 478 6.77 -13.70 26.64
C TYR A 478 5.37 -14.23 27.01
N PRO A 479 4.77 -15.15 26.24
CA PRO A 479 5.20 -15.59 24.92
C PRO A 479 4.98 -14.49 23.87
N ALA A 480 5.92 -14.35 22.95
CA ALA A 480 5.78 -13.48 21.78
C ALA A 480 6.14 -14.25 20.51
N CYS A 481 5.75 -13.71 19.36
CA CYS A 481 6.37 -14.06 18.10
C CYS A 481 7.15 -12.85 17.62
N GLY A 482 8.47 -13.00 17.47
CA GLY A 482 9.31 -11.99 16.86
C GLY A 482 9.02 -11.93 15.37
N LEU A 483 8.26 -10.92 14.95
CA LEU A 483 7.69 -10.81 13.61
C LEU A 483 6.96 -12.11 13.23
N GLU A 484 7.48 -12.86 12.25
CA GLU A 484 7.06 -14.23 11.93
C GLU A 484 8.23 -15.24 12.06
N LEU A 485 9.38 -14.76 12.54
CA LEU A 485 10.62 -15.51 12.62
C LEU A 485 10.68 -16.30 13.93
N ALA A 486 10.66 -15.61 15.07
CA ALA A 486 11.05 -16.18 16.35
C ALA A 486 9.81 -16.54 17.18
N VAL A 487 9.34 -17.79 17.07
CA VAL A 487 8.18 -18.28 17.82
C VAL A 487 8.59 -18.60 19.27
N GLY A 488 7.73 -18.26 20.24
CA GLY A 488 8.05 -18.44 21.66
C GLY A 488 9.16 -17.47 22.13
N ALA A 489 9.24 -16.29 21.51
CA ALA A 489 10.28 -15.32 21.80
C ALA A 489 10.09 -14.64 23.16
N THR A 490 11.22 -14.36 23.81
CA THR A 490 11.32 -13.45 24.96
C THR A 490 11.95 -12.13 24.55
N ASN A 491 11.26 -11.01 24.76
CA ASN A 491 11.74 -9.65 24.45
C ASN A 491 12.24 -9.51 23.00
N PRO A 492 11.38 -9.76 21.99
CA PRO A 492 11.75 -9.62 20.58
C PRO A 492 12.08 -8.16 20.23
N ILE A 493 13.10 -7.99 19.40
CA ILE A 493 13.80 -6.71 19.20
C ILE A 493 12.92 -5.59 18.62
N GLU A 494 12.05 -5.92 17.68
CA GLU A 494 11.13 -5.01 17.02
C GLU A 494 10.08 -4.49 18.00
N VAL A 495 9.59 -5.33 18.91
CA VAL A 495 8.64 -4.93 19.96
C VAL A 495 9.30 -4.00 20.96
N VAL A 496 10.51 -4.35 21.45
CA VAL A 496 11.25 -3.51 22.39
C VAL A 496 11.57 -2.14 21.78
N SER A 497 11.98 -2.14 20.50
CA SER A 497 12.26 -0.93 19.73
C SER A 497 11.00 -0.05 19.60
N GLY A 498 9.89 -0.65 19.20
CA GLY A 498 8.61 0.05 19.03
C GLY A 498 8.09 0.65 20.34
N LEU A 499 8.01 -0.14 21.40
CA LEU A 499 7.58 0.32 22.72
C LEU A 499 8.44 1.49 23.21
N THR A 500 9.75 1.41 23.06
CA THR A 500 10.68 2.46 23.50
C THR A 500 10.47 3.76 22.74
N ARG A 501 10.33 3.72 21.40
CA ARG A 501 10.11 4.91 20.58
C ARG A 501 8.74 5.54 20.78
N ILE A 502 7.70 4.72 20.83
CA ILE A 502 6.32 5.19 20.93
C ILE A 502 6.05 5.79 22.31
N THR A 503 6.50 5.14 23.39
CA THR A 503 6.37 5.72 24.74
C THR A 503 7.13 7.04 24.87
N ALA A 504 8.36 7.13 24.35
CA ALA A 504 9.12 8.38 24.35
C ALA A 504 8.39 9.50 23.60
N ALA A 505 7.86 9.21 22.40
CA ALA A 505 7.14 10.18 21.60
C ALA A 505 5.84 10.63 22.28
N LEU A 506 5.03 9.70 22.80
CA LEU A 506 3.82 10.04 23.55
C LEU A 506 4.14 10.89 24.78
N ILE A 507 5.18 10.55 25.54
CA ILE A 507 5.61 11.36 26.69
C ILE A 507 6.03 12.76 26.24
N ALA A 508 6.61 12.95 25.06
CA ALA A 508 6.98 14.29 24.58
C ALA A 508 5.76 15.12 24.12
N LEU A 509 4.64 14.50 23.76
CA LEU A 509 3.47 15.20 23.20
C LEU A 509 2.76 16.08 24.24
N PRO A 510 2.43 17.35 23.91
CA PRO A 510 1.69 18.23 24.81
C PRO A 510 0.24 17.77 25.07
N GLU A 511 -0.36 17.02 24.15
CA GLU A 511 -1.74 16.50 24.27
C GLU A 511 -1.89 15.42 25.35
N ILE A 512 -0.78 14.87 25.84
CA ILE A 512 -0.80 13.83 26.87
C ILE A 512 -0.89 14.47 28.26
N ASN A 513 -2.03 14.23 28.93
CA ASN A 513 -2.29 14.68 30.29
C ASN A 513 -1.31 14.07 31.32
N SER A 514 -1.25 14.68 32.51
CA SER A 514 -0.27 14.34 33.55
C SER A 514 -0.39 12.89 34.05
N GLU A 515 -1.61 12.36 34.21
CA GLU A 515 -1.84 11.00 34.67
C GLU A 515 -1.40 9.95 33.63
N THR A 516 -1.78 10.15 32.37
CA THR A 516 -1.35 9.30 31.25
C THR A 516 0.16 9.35 31.11
N ARG A 517 0.77 10.53 31.23
CA ARG A 517 2.22 10.71 31.17
C ARG A 517 2.95 9.91 32.26
N LYS A 518 2.47 9.95 33.50
CA LYS A 518 3.01 9.15 34.61
C LYS A 518 2.93 7.65 34.31
N THR A 519 1.80 7.20 33.78
CA THR A 519 1.63 5.79 33.36
C THR A 519 2.63 5.42 32.28
N LEU A 520 2.78 6.24 31.23
CA LEU A 520 3.74 5.98 30.16
C LEU A 520 5.19 5.98 30.65
N GLN A 521 5.55 6.88 31.58
CA GLN A 521 6.89 6.92 32.19
C GLN A 521 7.18 5.66 33.01
N ARG A 522 6.20 5.16 33.78
CA ARG A 522 6.30 3.86 34.48
C ARG A 522 6.52 2.71 33.51
N ILE A 523 5.75 2.68 32.41
CA ILE A 523 5.88 1.63 31.39
C ILE A 523 7.28 1.70 30.78
N GLN A 524 7.70 2.90 30.35
CA GLN A 524 9.01 3.14 29.74
C GLN A 524 10.17 2.72 30.63
N SER A 525 10.13 2.99 31.94
CA SER A 525 11.20 2.60 32.87
C SER A 525 11.30 1.07 33.07
N SER A 526 10.20 0.35 32.90
CA SER A 526 10.15 -1.10 32.98
C SER A 526 10.51 -1.82 31.67
N LEU A 527 10.67 -1.11 30.55
CA LEU A 527 11.01 -1.76 29.27
C LEU A 527 12.39 -2.45 29.35
N PRO A 528 12.50 -3.67 28.78
CA PRO A 528 13.78 -4.37 28.69
C PRO A 528 14.74 -3.66 27.71
N ALA A 529 16.04 -3.95 27.83
CA ALA A 529 17.02 -3.48 26.87
C ALA A 529 16.85 -4.19 25.50
N LEU A 530 17.44 -3.63 24.45
CA LEU A 530 17.52 -4.32 23.17
C LEU A 530 18.31 -5.63 23.33
N PRO A 531 17.83 -6.76 22.77
CA PRO A 531 18.56 -8.02 22.84
C PRO A 531 19.86 -7.89 22.04
N THR A 532 20.98 -8.15 22.72
CA THR A 532 22.34 -8.11 22.17
C THR A 532 23.07 -9.40 22.54
N GLY A 533 24.08 -9.76 21.77
CA GLY A 533 24.96 -10.88 22.04
C GLY A 533 26.16 -10.89 21.11
N ILE A 534 26.95 -11.95 21.18
CA ILE A 534 28.14 -12.12 20.35
C ILE A 534 27.82 -13.10 19.21
N ARG A 535 28.00 -12.65 17.97
CA ARG A 535 27.96 -13.48 16.75
C ARG A 535 29.27 -13.30 16.00
N ASP A 536 29.94 -14.39 15.65
CA ASP A 536 31.25 -14.39 14.98
C ASP A 536 32.28 -13.46 15.67
N GLY A 537 32.35 -13.54 17.01
CA GLY A 537 33.25 -12.71 17.82
C GLY A 537 32.90 -11.21 17.88
N LYS A 538 31.75 -10.80 17.32
CA LYS A 538 31.32 -9.40 17.24
C LYS A 538 30.02 -9.17 17.99
N GLU A 539 29.98 -8.11 18.78
CA GLU A 539 28.74 -7.62 19.37
C GLU A 539 27.73 -7.31 18.27
N SER A 540 26.53 -7.86 18.43
CA SER A 540 25.44 -7.85 17.45
C SER A 540 24.09 -7.77 18.18
N LEU A 541 23.12 -7.11 17.57
CA LEU A 541 21.72 -7.22 17.97
C LEU A 541 21.21 -8.64 17.67
N LEU A 542 20.25 -9.15 18.44
CA LEU A 542 19.66 -10.48 18.25
C LEU A 542 18.15 -10.37 17.93
N PRO A 543 17.53 -11.40 17.33
CA PRO A 543 16.08 -11.43 17.11
C PRO A 543 15.25 -11.21 18.38
N ALA A 544 15.68 -11.84 19.47
CA ALA A 544 15.07 -11.81 20.79
C ALA A 544 16.13 -12.24 21.82
N VAL A 545 15.81 -12.18 23.12
CA VAL A 545 16.70 -12.72 24.17
C VAL A 545 16.77 -14.25 24.10
N THR A 546 15.61 -14.90 23.93
CA THR A 546 15.47 -16.34 23.67
C THR A 546 14.28 -16.56 22.74
N TRP A 547 14.22 -17.70 22.06
CA TRP A 547 13.06 -18.17 21.29
C TRP A 547 13.10 -19.70 21.19
N GLU A 548 11.95 -20.31 20.94
CA GLU A 548 11.81 -21.77 20.89
C GLU A 548 12.20 -22.32 19.51
N LYS A 549 11.80 -21.63 18.44
CA LYS A 549 12.07 -22.04 17.06
C LYS A 549 11.99 -20.88 16.07
N GLU A 550 12.68 -21.05 14.96
CA GLU A 550 12.54 -20.17 13.79
C GLU A 550 11.44 -20.68 12.84
N TYR A 551 10.73 -19.77 12.17
CA TYR A 551 9.68 -20.09 11.19
C TYR A 551 9.87 -19.35 9.87
N ASN A 552 9.38 -18.11 9.73
CA ASN A 552 9.53 -17.33 8.51
C ASN A 552 10.87 -16.56 8.52
N VAL A 553 11.83 -17.05 7.74
CA VAL A 553 13.21 -16.54 7.66
C VAL A 553 13.41 -15.45 6.60
N TRP A 554 12.35 -14.93 6.01
CA TRP A 554 12.44 -14.01 4.86
C TRP A 554 12.73 -12.55 5.23
N GLU A 555 12.55 -12.11 6.47
CA GLU A 555 12.86 -10.72 6.89
C GLU A 555 13.90 -10.67 8.02
N PRO A 556 14.90 -9.78 7.96
CA PRO A 556 15.87 -9.65 9.03
C PRO A 556 15.30 -8.78 10.15
N ILE A 557 14.58 -9.42 11.08
CA ILE A 557 13.89 -8.78 12.22
C ILE A 557 14.78 -7.80 13.00
N GLU A 558 16.08 -8.06 13.12
CA GLU A 558 16.97 -7.15 13.84
C GLU A 558 16.98 -5.74 13.25
N MET A 559 16.74 -5.64 11.93
CA MET A 559 16.74 -4.37 11.20
C MET A 559 15.62 -3.41 11.65
N TYR A 560 14.61 -3.88 12.38
CA TYR A 560 13.58 -3.02 12.97
C TYR A 560 14.14 -1.99 13.95
N ALA A 561 15.26 -2.30 14.63
CA ALA A 561 15.97 -1.34 15.46
C ALA A 561 16.60 -0.18 14.64
N TYR A 562 16.70 -0.30 13.32
CA TYR A 562 17.36 0.62 12.41
C TYR A 562 16.28 1.42 11.70
N TRP A 563 15.38 0.70 11.04
CA TRP A 563 14.19 1.24 10.40
C TRP A 563 13.02 0.30 10.69
N PRO A 564 11.85 0.81 11.14
CA PRO A 564 11.48 2.23 11.17
C PRO A 564 11.84 2.95 12.48
N TYR A 565 12.34 2.24 13.51
CA TYR A 565 12.44 2.80 14.86
C TYR A 565 13.71 3.64 15.12
N ARG A 566 14.73 3.59 14.25
CA ARG A 566 15.90 4.49 14.29
C ARG A 566 16.64 4.48 15.64
N MET A 567 16.66 3.32 16.29
CA MET A 567 17.31 3.06 17.58
C MET A 567 18.81 2.85 17.46
N VAL A 568 19.30 2.42 16.30
CA VAL A 568 20.72 2.27 15.95
C VAL A 568 20.99 2.72 14.51
N GLY A 569 22.26 2.72 14.09
CA GLY A 569 22.67 3.04 12.73
C GLY A 569 22.99 4.52 12.54
N ILE A 570 22.78 5.06 11.34
CA ILE A 570 23.19 6.44 11.01
C ILE A 570 22.49 7.53 11.84
N THR A 571 21.33 7.25 12.41
CA THR A 571 20.64 8.18 13.33
C THR A 571 21.22 8.18 14.74
N LYS A 572 22.07 7.20 15.06
CA LYS A 572 22.87 7.13 16.29
C LYS A 572 24.29 6.68 15.94
N PRO A 573 25.14 7.56 15.39
CA PRO A 573 26.41 7.18 14.76
C PRO A 573 27.35 6.32 15.62
N SER A 574 27.34 6.49 16.95
CA SER A 574 28.13 5.65 17.88
C SER A 574 27.77 4.17 17.83
N THR A 575 26.58 3.81 17.34
CA THR A 575 26.08 2.44 17.22
C THR A 575 26.32 1.82 15.82
N ILE A 576 26.96 2.54 14.90
CA ILE A 576 27.08 2.09 13.50
C ILE A 576 27.85 0.77 13.37
N SER A 577 28.84 0.53 14.23
CA SER A 577 29.60 -0.72 14.24
C SER A 577 28.72 -1.89 14.68
N LEU A 578 27.94 -1.74 15.76
CA LEU A 578 26.95 -2.73 16.21
C LEU A 578 25.94 -3.04 15.10
N ALA A 579 25.43 -1.99 14.44
CA ALA A 579 24.48 -2.07 13.35
C ALA A 579 25.04 -2.89 12.16
N ARG A 580 26.26 -2.56 11.71
CA ARG A 580 26.91 -3.28 10.60
C ARG A 580 27.30 -4.70 10.98
N ASN A 581 27.81 -4.91 12.18
CA ASN A 581 28.15 -6.24 12.69
C ASN A 581 26.92 -7.14 12.65
N THR A 582 25.80 -6.71 13.21
CA THR A 582 24.53 -7.45 13.19
C THR A 582 24.15 -7.92 11.80
N TRP A 583 24.20 -7.04 10.77
CA TRP A 583 23.90 -7.46 9.41
C TRP A 583 24.91 -8.49 8.90
N LEU A 584 26.20 -8.25 9.08
CA LEU A 584 27.27 -9.12 8.58
C LEU A 584 27.22 -10.52 9.21
N THR A 585 26.87 -10.60 10.50
CA THR A 585 26.89 -11.82 11.32
C THR A 585 25.55 -12.56 11.37
N ILE A 586 24.57 -12.18 10.54
CA ILE A 586 23.36 -13.00 10.35
C ILE A 586 23.80 -14.42 9.90
N PRO A 587 23.36 -15.50 10.60
CA PRO A 587 23.75 -16.86 10.26
C PRO A 587 23.51 -17.19 8.79
N ALA A 588 24.45 -17.91 8.16
CA ALA A 588 24.40 -18.19 6.72
C ALA A 588 23.09 -18.85 6.27
N ALA A 589 22.54 -19.76 7.08
CA ALA A 589 21.27 -20.45 6.83
C ALA A 589 20.07 -19.48 6.70
N ARG A 590 20.10 -18.36 7.43
CA ARG A 590 19.08 -17.30 7.36
C ARG A 590 19.42 -16.23 6.33
N ALA A 591 20.70 -15.86 6.25
CA ALA A 591 21.21 -14.82 5.35
C ALA A 591 20.87 -15.10 3.88
N LYS A 592 20.87 -16.36 3.44
CA LYS A 592 20.47 -16.74 2.07
C LYS A 592 19.02 -16.38 1.73
N PHE A 593 18.15 -16.17 2.72
CA PHE A 593 16.75 -15.77 2.53
C PHE A 593 16.54 -14.29 2.87
N CYS A 594 16.93 -13.85 4.07
CA CYS A 594 16.58 -12.51 4.54
C CYS A 594 17.41 -11.36 3.96
N LYS A 595 18.53 -11.64 3.26
CA LYS A 595 19.35 -10.60 2.60
C LYS A 595 19.01 -10.39 1.12
N GLN A 596 17.98 -11.07 0.63
CA GLN A 596 17.48 -10.95 -0.74
C GLN A 596 16.72 -9.63 -0.95
N ASP A 597 16.23 -9.37 -2.16
CA ASP A 597 15.53 -8.13 -2.51
C ASP A 597 14.10 -8.35 -3.02
N TYR A 598 13.48 -9.47 -2.62
CA TYR A 598 12.11 -9.78 -2.96
C TYR A 598 11.11 -8.78 -2.33
N SER A 599 10.00 -8.52 -3.01
CA SER A 599 8.77 -8.03 -2.39
C SER A 599 8.83 -6.82 -1.42
N TRP A 600 8.08 -6.99 -0.33
CA TRP A 600 7.96 -6.36 0.97
C TRP A 600 9.23 -6.40 1.84
N MET A 601 10.39 -6.88 1.36
CA MET A 601 11.63 -6.78 2.16
C MET A 601 12.17 -5.35 2.22
N ALA A 602 12.39 -4.87 3.44
CA ALA A 602 12.93 -3.55 3.76
C ALA A 602 14.43 -3.35 3.42
N ASN A 603 15.09 -4.29 2.76
CA ASN A 603 16.56 -4.29 2.67
C ASN A 603 17.16 -3.06 1.98
N VAL A 604 16.45 -2.43 1.04
CA VAL A 604 16.90 -1.17 0.44
C VAL A 604 17.04 -0.06 1.50
N ILE A 605 16.04 0.08 2.39
CA ILE A 605 16.07 1.08 3.47
C ILE A 605 17.09 0.70 4.54
N ASN A 606 17.22 -0.59 4.82
CA ASN A 606 18.18 -1.09 5.80
C ASN A 606 19.62 -0.77 5.35
N MET A 607 19.95 -0.92 4.07
CA MET A 607 21.28 -0.55 3.56
C MET A 607 21.54 0.96 3.71
N ALA A 608 20.51 1.79 3.50
CA ALA A 608 20.60 3.23 3.74
C ALA A 608 20.87 3.51 5.24
N ALA A 609 20.12 2.87 6.14
CA ALA A 609 20.25 3.02 7.59
C ALA A 609 21.60 2.51 8.15
N LEU A 610 22.28 1.61 7.43
CA LEU A 610 23.65 1.13 7.69
C LEU A 610 24.75 2.08 7.15
N GLY A 611 24.37 3.12 6.43
CA GLY A 611 25.30 4.01 5.74
C GLY A 611 26.04 3.34 4.59
N TRP A 612 25.46 2.29 3.98
CA TRP A 612 26.00 1.61 2.80
C TRP A 612 25.25 2.07 1.55
N THR A 613 25.51 3.30 1.15
CA THR A 613 24.83 3.99 0.05
C THR A 613 24.98 3.27 -1.30
N ASP A 614 26.12 2.66 -1.58
CA ASP A 614 26.35 1.90 -2.82
C ASP A 614 25.53 0.61 -2.87
N SER A 615 25.49 -0.14 -1.76
CA SER A 615 24.63 -1.31 -1.62
C SER A 615 23.15 -0.93 -1.74
N ALA A 616 22.74 0.18 -1.13
CA ALA A 616 21.38 0.69 -1.28
C ALA A 616 21.06 1.06 -2.74
N LYS A 617 21.98 1.74 -3.43
CA LYS A 617 21.85 2.09 -4.86
C LYS A 617 21.68 0.85 -5.73
N GLN A 618 22.52 -0.18 -5.54
CA GLN A 618 22.41 -1.44 -6.29
C GLN A 618 21.04 -2.09 -6.10
N ARG A 619 20.52 -2.12 -4.87
CA ARG A 619 19.20 -2.69 -4.57
C ARG A 619 18.05 -1.86 -5.13
N VAL A 620 18.16 -0.52 -5.11
CA VAL A 620 17.21 0.37 -5.81
C VAL A 620 17.19 0.05 -7.30
N ILE A 621 18.37 -0.06 -7.94
CA ILE A 621 18.47 -0.37 -9.36
C ILE A 621 17.79 -1.72 -9.65
N TYR A 622 18.11 -2.76 -8.88
CA TYR A 622 17.49 -4.08 -9.05
C TYR A 622 15.96 -4.02 -8.96
N LYS A 623 15.41 -3.46 -7.87
CA LYS A 623 13.96 -3.46 -7.62
C LYS A 623 13.19 -2.51 -8.54
N MET A 624 13.70 -1.29 -8.74
CA MET A 624 12.96 -0.24 -9.46
C MET A 624 13.15 -0.29 -10.96
N SER A 625 14.28 -0.78 -11.46
CA SER A 625 14.45 -0.90 -12.91
C SER A 625 13.57 -2.00 -13.49
N ASN A 626 13.37 -3.09 -12.73
CA ASN A 626 12.63 -4.28 -13.14
C ASN A 626 13.14 -4.87 -14.48
N LEU A 627 14.46 -4.77 -14.71
CA LEU A 627 15.09 -5.21 -15.96
C LEU A 627 15.52 -6.68 -15.92
N SER A 628 15.88 -7.19 -14.75
CA SER A 628 16.41 -8.57 -14.61
C SER A 628 15.34 -9.65 -14.80
N ALA A 629 14.09 -9.37 -14.42
CA ALA A 629 12.99 -10.33 -14.48
C ALA A 629 11.63 -9.61 -14.70
N PRO A 630 11.41 -8.97 -15.87
CA PRO A 630 10.20 -8.20 -16.13
C PRO A 630 8.94 -9.09 -16.13
N GLN A 631 7.97 -8.76 -15.29
CA GLN A 631 6.78 -9.60 -15.05
C GLN A 631 5.51 -9.14 -15.78
N ALA A 632 5.49 -7.90 -16.28
CA ALA A 632 4.35 -7.30 -16.95
C ALA A 632 4.80 -6.21 -17.92
N ARG A 633 3.96 -5.93 -18.95
CA ARG A 633 4.20 -4.81 -19.88
C ARG A 633 4.18 -3.45 -19.18
N PHE A 634 3.32 -3.27 -18.17
CA PHE A 634 3.35 -2.08 -17.33
C PHE A 634 4.40 -2.28 -16.24
N PRO A 635 5.48 -1.50 -16.20
CA PRO A 635 6.68 -1.85 -15.45
C PRO A 635 6.52 -1.77 -13.93
N ALA A 636 5.45 -1.12 -13.45
CA ALA A 636 5.07 -1.07 -12.04
C ALA A 636 4.12 -2.20 -11.60
N PHE A 637 3.64 -3.06 -12.53
CA PHE A 637 2.93 -4.30 -12.18
C PHE A 637 3.93 -5.46 -11.96
N LEU A 638 3.57 -6.38 -11.05
CA LEU A 638 4.39 -7.52 -10.63
C LEU A 638 3.52 -8.79 -10.66
N VAL A 639 4.03 -9.89 -11.22
CA VAL A 639 3.22 -11.11 -11.52
C VAL A 639 3.83 -12.41 -11.01
N ARG A 640 5.15 -12.62 -11.14
CA ARG A 640 5.82 -13.83 -10.66
C ARG A 640 6.70 -13.45 -9.49
N ASP A 641 6.28 -13.95 -8.33
CA ASP A 641 6.85 -13.70 -7.02
C ASP A 641 6.91 -12.23 -6.66
N THR A 642 5.99 -11.84 -5.79
CA THR A 642 6.18 -10.74 -4.85
C THR A 642 5.79 -9.31 -5.28
N ILE A 643 4.95 -8.68 -4.45
CA ILE A 643 4.58 -7.26 -4.48
C ILE A 643 5.67 -6.44 -3.79
N GLY A 644 6.30 -5.49 -4.48
CA GLY A 644 7.52 -4.84 -3.96
C GLY A 644 7.95 -3.54 -4.62
N TYR A 645 7.03 -2.61 -4.90
CA TYR A 645 7.40 -1.22 -5.21
C TYR A 645 7.21 -0.25 -4.03
N LEU A 646 6.31 -0.57 -3.11
CA LEU A 646 5.95 0.31 -2.00
C LEU A 646 7.14 0.69 -1.12
N ILE A 647 8.10 -0.20 -0.97
CA ILE A 647 9.31 0.06 -0.18
C ILE A 647 10.18 1.08 -0.87
N THR A 648 10.38 0.91 -2.18
CA THR A 648 11.47 1.57 -2.87
C THR A 648 11.11 3.01 -3.26
N THR A 649 9.83 3.38 -3.32
CA THR A 649 9.43 4.79 -3.44
C THR A 649 9.72 5.59 -2.17
N GLY A 650 9.37 5.06 -0.98
CA GLY A 650 9.77 5.69 0.28
C GLY A 650 11.30 5.74 0.44
N VAL A 651 12.01 4.71 -0.04
CA VAL A 651 13.48 4.61 0.06
C VAL A 651 14.23 5.50 -0.93
N VAL A 652 13.76 5.73 -2.15
CA VAL A 652 14.43 6.70 -3.05
C VAL A 652 14.41 8.07 -2.41
N GLN A 653 13.30 8.47 -1.79
CA GLN A 653 13.25 9.72 -1.02
C GLN A 653 14.05 9.65 0.26
N GLU A 654 13.96 8.59 1.07
CA GLU A 654 14.80 8.48 2.27
C GLU A 654 16.29 8.42 1.92
N LEU A 655 16.72 7.83 0.79
CA LEU A 655 18.10 7.88 0.31
C LEU A 655 18.50 9.29 -0.13
N LEU A 656 17.58 10.05 -0.76
CA LEU A 656 17.81 11.46 -1.10
C LEU A 656 17.84 12.34 0.16
N VAL A 657 17.01 12.07 1.16
CA VAL A 657 16.97 12.73 2.46
C VAL A 657 18.17 12.35 3.30
N TYR A 658 18.59 11.08 3.36
CA TYR A 658 19.80 10.63 4.03
C TYR A 658 21.06 11.14 3.32
N LYS A 659 21.05 11.27 1.98
CA LYS A 659 22.11 12.00 1.27
C LYS A 659 22.13 13.48 1.61
N ARG A 660 20.95 14.13 1.74
CA ARG A 660 20.84 15.52 2.20
C ARG A 660 21.22 15.69 3.67
N CYS A 661 20.91 14.74 4.55
CA CYS A 661 21.29 14.71 5.96
C CYS A 661 22.76 14.38 6.12
N LEU A 662 23.36 13.54 5.26
CA LEU A 662 24.80 13.33 5.21
C LEU A 662 25.49 14.60 4.68
N TRP A 663 24.91 15.29 3.69
CA TRP A 663 25.36 16.61 3.22
C TRP A 663 25.25 17.70 4.30
N LEU A 664 24.14 17.77 5.03
CA LEU A 664 23.90 18.69 6.14
C LEU A 664 24.75 18.33 7.37
N GLN A 665 25.00 17.05 7.63
CA GLN A 665 25.93 16.61 8.68
C GLN A 665 27.38 16.87 8.29
N ILE A 666 27.75 16.75 7.00
CA ILE A 666 29.07 17.17 6.50
C ILE A 666 29.20 18.70 6.62
N LEU A 667 28.17 19.48 6.28
CA LEU A 667 28.14 20.94 6.47
C LEU A 667 28.19 21.34 7.96
N MET A 668 27.45 20.65 8.85
CA MET A 668 27.42 20.91 10.29
C MET A 668 28.69 20.42 11.02
N VAL A 669 29.37 19.39 10.50
CA VAL A 669 30.70 18.96 10.97
C VAL A 669 31.78 19.92 10.46
N MET A 670 31.58 20.56 9.29
CA MET A 670 32.45 21.64 8.80
C MET A 670 32.25 22.98 9.53
N GLU A 671 31.06 23.27 10.06
CA GLU A 671 30.81 24.47 10.89
C GLU A 671 31.24 24.33 12.36
N LYS A 672 31.59 23.12 12.83
CA LYS A 672 32.04 22.87 14.22
C LYS A 672 33.54 22.82 14.42
N PHE A 673 34.30 23.58 13.63
CA PHE A 673 35.65 24.02 13.98
C PHE A 673 35.80 25.51 13.74
N THR A 674 35.20 26.33 14.61
CA THR A 674 35.73 27.65 15.02
C THR A 674 34.90 28.19 16.17
N TYR A 675 35.26 27.82 17.40
CA TYR A 675 35.09 28.71 18.54
C TYR A 675 36.44 29.40 18.73
N TYR A 676 36.52 30.70 18.42
CA TYR A 676 37.68 31.52 18.78
C TYR A 676 37.20 32.73 19.58
N PRO A 677 37.91 33.09 20.67
CA PRO A 677 37.54 34.19 21.55
C PRO A 677 37.79 35.56 20.90
N PRO A 678 37.22 36.64 21.45
CA PRO A 678 37.20 37.94 20.77
C PRO A 678 38.58 38.60 20.80
N GLY A 679 39.10 38.93 19.62
CA GLY A 679 40.15 39.94 19.44
C GLY A 679 41.44 39.42 18.82
N GLN A 680 41.55 39.45 17.48
CA GLN A 680 42.74 39.90 16.76
C GLN A 680 42.48 40.03 15.25
N LYS A 681 43.22 40.95 14.63
CA LYS A 681 42.94 41.60 13.35
C LYS A 681 43.10 40.71 12.12
N SER A 682 42.22 40.98 11.16
CA SER A 682 42.12 40.52 9.78
C SER A 682 43.35 40.89 8.93
N GLY A 683 43.79 39.97 8.05
CA GLY A 683 44.74 40.33 6.99
C GLY A 683 45.26 39.19 6.10
N MET A 684 45.37 37.94 6.60
CA MET A 684 46.13 36.90 5.87
C MET A 684 45.43 35.54 5.74
N LEU A 685 44.09 35.52 5.73
CA LEU A 685 43.29 34.27 5.68
C LEU A 685 42.41 34.12 4.43
N ILE A 686 42.36 35.10 3.54
CA ILE A 686 41.50 35.05 2.34
C ILE A 686 42.17 34.31 1.16
N LEU A 687 43.51 34.25 1.12
CA LEU A 687 44.22 33.63 -0.01
C LEU A 687 44.24 32.09 0.04
N ASN A 688 44.34 31.50 1.24
CA ASN A 688 44.28 30.04 1.41
C ASN A 688 42.85 29.48 1.23
N TYR A 689 41.83 30.28 1.52
CA TYR A 689 40.42 29.92 1.30
C TYR A 689 40.07 29.85 -0.20
N MET A 690 40.67 30.70 -1.05
CA MET A 690 40.43 30.70 -2.50
C MET A 690 41.17 29.60 -3.27
N LEU A 691 42.32 29.12 -2.77
CA LEU A 691 43.08 28.04 -3.41
C LEU A 691 42.52 26.64 -3.09
N HIS A 692 42.05 26.40 -1.85
CA HIS A 692 41.39 25.14 -1.49
C HIS A 692 39.98 25.01 -2.06
N SER A 693 39.23 26.11 -2.17
CA SER A 693 37.90 26.11 -2.79
C SER A 693 37.95 25.85 -4.31
N LYS A 694 38.99 26.28 -5.03
CA LYS A 694 39.14 25.95 -6.46
C LYS A 694 39.49 24.47 -6.72
N LEU A 695 40.22 23.82 -5.82
CA LEU A 695 40.50 22.38 -5.91
C LEU A 695 39.26 21.54 -5.55
N LEU A 696 38.48 21.98 -4.54
CA LEU A 696 37.21 21.36 -4.17
C LEU A 696 36.09 21.58 -5.19
N LEU A 697 35.97 22.77 -5.78
CA LEU A 697 35.03 23.02 -6.88
C LEU A 697 35.34 22.19 -8.12
N LYS A 698 36.63 21.90 -8.39
CA LYS A 698 37.02 20.95 -9.45
C LYS A 698 36.62 19.52 -9.12
N GLN A 699 36.67 19.08 -7.86
CA GLN A 699 36.19 17.74 -7.46
C GLN A 699 34.64 17.66 -7.39
N LEU A 700 33.96 18.75 -7.03
CA LEU A 700 32.50 18.87 -7.03
C LEU A 700 31.92 18.91 -8.47
N CYS A 701 32.55 19.62 -9.40
CA CYS A 701 32.18 19.60 -10.83
C CYS A 701 32.40 18.24 -11.50
N VAL A 702 33.33 17.41 -10.99
CA VAL A 702 33.53 16.04 -11.49
C VAL A 702 32.43 15.10 -10.98
N MET A 703 31.85 15.34 -9.81
CA MET A 703 30.72 14.55 -9.30
C MET A 703 29.35 15.00 -9.84
N GLU A 704 29.16 16.28 -10.16
CA GLU A 704 27.97 16.76 -10.87
C GLU A 704 27.91 16.23 -12.31
N LYS A 705 29.06 16.06 -12.98
CA LYS A 705 29.14 15.41 -14.30
C LYS A 705 28.89 13.90 -14.27
N PHE A 706 28.88 13.26 -13.09
CA PHE A 706 28.53 11.84 -12.96
C PHE A 706 27.01 11.58 -12.87
N PHE A 707 26.19 12.64 -12.80
CA PHE A 707 24.72 12.56 -12.73
C PHE A 707 24.00 13.38 -13.83
N HIS A 708 24.68 13.65 -14.95
CA HIS A 708 24.09 14.11 -16.21
C HIS A 708 24.27 13.11 -17.36
#